data_AF-A0A7W4US83-F1
#
_entry.id   AF-A0A7W4US83-F1
#
_cell.length_a   1.000
_cell.length_b   1.000
_cell.length_c   1.000
_cell.angle_alpha   90.00
_cell.angle_beta   90.00
_cell.angle_gamma   90.00
#
_symmetry.space_group_name_H-M   'P 1'
#
loop_
_entity.id
_entity.type
_entity.pdbx_description
1 polymer ?
#
loop_
_entity_poly.entity_id
_entity_poly.type
_entity_poly.pdbx_seq_one_letter_code
_entity_poly.pdbx_strand_id
1 'polypeptide(L)'
;MTRVTLSPSPGPERAPAAAAGAGLLTDSPVRASWPGTASGPGRAALRGEDTVIGPDDELRYVVLPAFDDAAQIGDAFRATAVAVDLLFDDGTRLLDTAPADQHGLPASARASFERAALTPDQWNLRRVPLAAHAGRRVVAVEIAVDAPAPAGPTSDELSAWIDGAAIGPARRLPADASPADLVVTTRGTQSSPTASRGNTMPFAGLPHGFTLVTPMTDTANLHWNYTWNQHSPQGRRPRLRGLAISHTPSLWIGDRGVLLVSASRGPGEPDPAGAVFDHDDESARPHRYGVRLADGTAAEVAATDHGAIFRFDLGAGTGEARLVLDRLAGGAYVLDPAAPQAVRGYVDSHGPHTGRLPRLYVDAVVEGRVEEAVVVPGIDGAPDRAVLRVRPDADGVVTVRVGTSWIGAEEARSARESELPPSRSLDDVATSAKRAWNALLTRVRVEGATDDQLVTLYSNLYRLFLYPTALTEGVGLDDRYASPFIDAADEDGPERSRSAVRPGRMYANNGFWDTYRTSWPGYLLFAPDRVGDLLDGFLQHYRDGGWTARWSAPGYLDAMVGTSFDVISADAVTKHAAGFDAATAYDAALRNATVHPPTRFTGRKGLRSTLYRGYVANDLDEGLSWTVEGAINDFGLYVQAMTLARLAPAGGERRARLDAEARYFHSRALAYRRLFDPATGFLRSRTPEGGWEEPFDPAVWGGGYTETNAWGMAVSAPHDGAGLARLHGGPQGLARLLDAYFSTPETAREELRGTYPSVIHEMTEARDIRMGMFGLSNQPAHHIPYMYAFAEAPHRLQSVVRESLARLFTGSEIGQGYPGDEDNGEMSAWWLFSAMGLYPLAPGSGEYVVGSPLFPRLTVDIPGAGTLELVAENQSPENVYVQSLTLDGEPWESLAIPHARIARDARLVFTMGPEPSAWGASPEARPASLSDLDLPLLDDALRGARLAPGAAPDAAALTDDLGATTAALATGSSVTWELREAAVPELATLTLAEPGRYAWRLESSTDGTDWSTADERAEESVWEHQLRVFTLAGRPAAAVPARWWRLTALTPLPLDQVELLAPA
;
A
#
# COMPACT_ATOMS: atom_id res chain seq x y z
N MET A 1 -19.46 41.98 -12.11
CA MET A 1 -19.52 41.20 -10.86
C MET A 1 -20.43 40.01 -11.13
N THR A 2 -19.92 38.81 -10.91
CA THR A 2 -20.65 37.56 -11.12
C THR A 2 -21.84 37.48 -10.17
N ARG A 3 -23.02 37.11 -10.67
CA ARG A 3 -24.22 36.93 -9.85
C ARG A 3 -24.16 35.56 -9.17
N VAL A 4 -24.15 35.55 -7.84
CA VAL A 4 -24.21 34.34 -7.01
C VAL A 4 -25.60 34.21 -6.42
N THR A 5 -26.20 33.03 -6.55
CA THR A 5 -27.50 32.68 -5.96
C THR A 5 -27.28 31.68 -4.84
N LEU A 6 -27.92 31.90 -3.69
CA LEU A 6 -27.89 30.98 -2.56
C LEU A 6 -29.26 30.35 -2.39
N SER A 7 -29.29 29.03 -2.20
CA SER A 7 -30.52 28.29 -1.92
C SER A 7 -30.31 27.25 -0.82
N PRO A 8 -31.29 27.04 0.07
CA PRO A 8 -31.28 25.88 0.97
C PRO A 8 -31.15 24.58 0.17
N SER A 9 -30.36 23.63 0.66
CA SER A 9 -30.14 22.35 0.02
C SER A 9 -30.11 21.25 1.07
N PRO A 10 -30.61 20.03 0.77
CA PRO A 10 -30.38 18.88 1.65
C PRO A 10 -28.91 18.45 1.65
N GLY A 11 -28.16 18.81 0.59
CA GLY A 11 -26.76 18.45 0.37
C GLY A 11 -26.49 18.18 -1.11
N PRO A 12 -25.24 17.89 -1.49
CA PRO A 12 -24.87 17.52 -2.85
C PRO A 12 -25.41 16.15 -3.23
N GLU A 13 -26.02 16.05 -4.40
CA GLU A 13 -26.50 14.76 -4.95
C GLU A 13 -25.35 13.84 -5.35
N ARG A 14 -24.24 14.42 -5.84
CA ARG A 14 -23.00 13.71 -6.16
C ARG A 14 -21.95 14.01 -5.08
N ALA A 15 -21.68 13.02 -4.25
CA ALA A 15 -20.62 13.04 -3.24
C ALA A 15 -20.05 11.61 -3.12
N PRO A 16 -19.20 11.16 -4.06
CA PRO A 16 -18.87 9.74 -4.23
C PRO A 16 -18.26 9.08 -2.99
N ALA A 17 -17.54 9.81 -2.13
CA ALA A 17 -16.96 9.28 -0.90
C ALA A 17 -17.76 9.60 0.38
N ALA A 18 -18.91 10.27 0.28
CA ALA A 18 -19.72 10.72 1.42
C ALA A 18 -21.21 10.41 1.23
N ALA A 19 -22.05 10.77 2.20
CA ALA A 19 -23.51 10.65 2.03
C ALA A 19 -24.02 11.61 0.96
N ALA A 20 -24.72 11.06 -0.04
CA ALA A 20 -25.44 11.85 -1.04
C ALA A 20 -26.70 12.50 -0.45
N GLY A 21 -27.00 13.72 -0.88
CA GLY A 21 -28.18 14.46 -0.44
C GLY A 21 -28.15 14.86 1.05
N ALA A 22 -26.96 14.96 1.65
CA ALA A 22 -26.75 15.33 3.05
C ALA A 22 -25.64 16.39 3.20
N GLY A 23 -25.76 17.26 4.21
CA GLY A 23 -24.61 18.03 4.70
C GLY A 23 -23.58 17.13 5.40
N LEU A 24 -22.45 17.71 5.79
CA LEU A 24 -21.40 17.00 6.51
C LEU A 24 -21.39 17.37 8.00
N LEU A 25 -21.48 18.66 8.30
CA LEU A 25 -21.43 19.21 9.65
C LEU A 25 -22.82 19.61 10.16
N THR A 26 -23.73 20.01 9.26
CA THR A 26 -25.10 20.40 9.63
C THR A 26 -26.14 19.71 8.74
N ASP A 27 -27.40 19.68 9.18
CA ASP A 27 -28.51 19.11 8.40
C ASP A 27 -29.05 20.09 7.34
N SER A 28 -28.41 21.26 7.14
CA SER A 28 -28.92 22.32 6.25
C SER A 28 -27.79 23.08 5.55
N PRO A 29 -26.98 22.41 4.71
CA PRO A 29 -25.99 23.09 3.89
C PRO A 29 -26.64 24.07 2.90
N VAL A 30 -25.87 25.06 2.47
CA VAL A 30 -26.30 26.05 1.48
C VAL A 30 -25.65 25.76 0.14
N ARG A 31 -26.46 25.66 -0.92
CA ARG A 31 -25.97 25.59 -2.29
C ARG A 31 -25.75 27.01 -2.81
N ALA A 32 -24.52 27.30 -3.24
CA ALA A 32 -24.18 28.47 -4.02
C ALA A 32 -24.13 28.10 -5.50
N SER A 33 -24.79 28.87 -6.35
CA SER A 33 -24.76 28.70 -7.80
C SER A 33 -24.50 29.99 -8.56
N TRP A 34 -23.82 29.88 -9.70
CA TRP A 34 -23.50 31.02 -10.56
C TRP A 34 -23.38 30.57 -12.02
N PRO A 35 -23.51 31.48 -13.01
CA PRO A 35 -23.47 31.11 -14.42
C PRO A 35 -22.16 30.39 -14.80
N GLY A 36 -22.24 29.32 -15.60
CA GLY A 36 -21.05 28.60 -16.07
C GLY A 36 -20.14 29.46 -16.93
N THR A 37 -20.70 30.43 -17.65
CA THR A 37 -19.94 31.43 -18.42
C THR A 37 -19.36 32.57 -17.58
N ALA A 38 -19.57 32.56 -16.26
CA ALA A 38 -19.08 33.63 -15.39
C ALA A 38 -17.56 33.79 -15.47
N SER A 39 -17.12 35.04 -15.47
CA SER A 39 -15.72 35.39 -15.35
C SER A 39 -15.58 36.55 -14.36
N GLY A 40 -14.64 36.41 -13.43
CA GLY A 40 -14.36 37.42 -12.42
C GLY A 40 -15.24 37.31 -11.15
N PRO A 41 -15.05 38.24 -10.21
CA PRO A 41 -15.51 38.09 -8.84
C PRO A 41 -17.03 38.24 -8.70
N GLY A 42 -17.62 37.44 -7.83
CA GLY A 42 -19.02 37.48 -7.40
C GLY A 42 -19.16 37.19 -5.92
N ARG A 43 -20.20 37.73 -5.28
CA ARG A 43 -20.44 37.59 -3.84
C ARG A 43 -21.92 37.50 -3.51
N ALA A 44 -22.25 36.77 -2.45
CA ALA A 44 -23.58 36.77 -1.82
C ALA A 44 -23.45 36.65 -0.30
N ALA A 45 -24.27 37.39 0.46
CA ALA A 45 -24.31 37.26 1.90
C ALA A 45 -24.98 35.93 2.30
N LEU A 46 -24.25 35.08 3.03
CA LEU A 46 -24.77 33.83 3.60
C LEU A 46 -25.65 34.14 4.81
N ARG A 47 -25.19 35.03 5.69
CA ARG A 47 -25.92 35.55 6.84
C ARG A 47 -25.33 36.88 7.34
N GLY A 48 -26.12 37.63 8.09
CA GLY A 48 -25.58 38.67 8.97
C GLY A 48 -24.82 38.05 10.14
N GLU A 49 -23.88 38.80 10.70
CA GLU A 49 -23.00 38.38 11.79
C GLU A 49 -22.82 39.55 12.77
N ASP A 50 -22.52 39.27 14.03
CA ASP A 50 -22.17 40.30 15.02
C ASP A 50 -21.13 39.78 16.01
N THR A 51 -20.09 39.15 15.46
CA THR A 51 -19.01 38.52 16.23
C THR A 51 -17.79 39.44 16.25
N VAL A 52 -17.22 39.68 17.44
CA VAL A 52 -15.91 40.33 17.60
C VAL A 52 -14.85 39.25 17.64
N ILE A 53 -13.85 39.35 16.77
CA ILE A 53 -12.81 38.33 16.62
C ILE A 53 -11.93 38.29 17.88
N GLY A 54 -11.85 37.12 18.50
CA GLY A 54 -10.91 36.79 19.57
C GLY A 54 -9.47 36.61 19.08
N PRO A 55 -8.48 36.63 20.01
CA PRO A 55 -7.06 36.54 19.65
C PRO A 55 -6.67 35.20 19.00
N ASP A 56 -7.43 34.14 19.29
CA ASP A 56 -7.18 32.77 18.83
C ASP A 56 -8.30 32.24 17.94
N ASP A 57 -9.19 33.10 17.46
CA ASP A 57 -10.32 32.68 16.63
C ASP A 57 -9.87 32.27 15.23
N GLU A 58 -10.65 31.38 14.62
CA GLU A 58 -10.57 30.97 13.22
C GLU A 58 -11.95 31.00 12.57
N LEU A 59 -11.96 31.12 11.24
CA LEU A 59 -13.13 30.81 10.41
C LEU A 59 -13.04 29.35 9.99
N ARG A 60 -14.00 28.52 10.39
CA ARG A 60 -14.11 27.11 10.01
C ARG A 60 -15.33 26.88 9.12
N TYR A 61 -15.16 26.13 8.03
CA TYR A 61 -16.26 25.67 7.18
C TYR A 61 -15.84 24.44 6.37
N VAL A 62 -16.81 23.73 5.79
CA VAL A 62 -16.55 22.73 4.75
C VAL A 62 -17.21 23.16 3.45
N VAL A 63 -16.56 22.84 2.33
CA VAL A 63 -17.07 23.16 0.99
C VAL A 63 -16.93 21.97 0.04
N LEU A 64 -17.97 21.67 -0.72
CA LEU A 64 -17.95 20.68 -1.80
C LEU A 64 -18.23 21.39 -3.13
N PRO A 65 -17.21 21.62 -3.98
CA PRO A 65 -17.41 22.17 -5.32
C PRO A 65 -17.75 21.06 -6.32
N ALA A 66 -18.74 21.27 -7.20
CA ALA A 66 -19.12 20.27 -8.21
C ALA A 66 -18.09 20.13 -9.34
N PHE A 67 -17.81 18.92 -9.80
CA PHE A 67 -17.11 18.69 -11.06
C PHE A 67 -18.05 18.89 -12.26
N ASP A 68 -17.60 19.58 -13.32
CA ASP A 68 -18.38 19.79 -14.55
C ASP A 68 -17.98 18.76 -15.63
N ASP A 69 -18.68 17.63 -15.68
CA ASP A 69 -18.43 16.57 -16.67
C ASP A 69 -18.70 17.01 -18.13
N ALA A 70 -19.46 18.10 -18.34
CA ALA A 70 -19.75 18.61 -19.68
C ALA A 70 -18.62 19.49 -20.22
N ALA A 71 -17.72 19.96 -19.36
CA ALA A 71 -16.60 20.80 -19.72
C ALA A 71 -15.37 19.97 -20.13
N GLN A 72 -14.48 20.59 -20.89
CA GLN A 72 -13.13 20.05 -21.07
C GLN A 72 -12.36 20.07 -19.73
N ILE A 73 -11.38 19.18 -19.58
CA ILE A 73 -10.71 18.93 -18.29
C ILE A 73 -10.18 20.19 -17.60
N GLY A 74 -9.64 21.16 -18.34
CA GLY A 74 -9.15 22.43 -17.77
C GLY A 74 -10.26 23.32 -17.18
N ASP A 75 -11.46 23.25 -17.73
CA ASP A 75 -12.62 24.03 -17.29
C ASP A 75 -13.50 23.28 -16.27
N ALA A 76 -13.37 21.95 -16.19
CA ALA A 76 -14.20 21.09 -15.35
C ALA A 76 -14.08 21.36 -13.84
N PHE A 77 -12.96 21.94 -13.40
CA PHE A 77 -12.69 22.26 -12.00
C PHE A 77 -13.13 23.68 -11.58
N ARG A 78 -13.77 24.47 -12.47
CA ARG A 78 -14.03 25.89 -12.22
C ARG A 78 -14.94 26.18 -11.01
N ALA A 79 -15.74 25.21 -10.56
CA ALA A 79 -16.51 25.33 -9.32
C ALA A 79 -15.63 25.43 -8.06
N THR A 80 -14.37 24.97 -8.12
CA THR A 80 -13.39 25.09 -7.02
C THR A 80 -12.95 26.54 -6.77
N ALA A 81 -13.30 27.48 -7.66
CA ALA A 81 -13.07 28.90 -7.46
C ALA A 81 -14.12 29.53 -6.52
N VAL A 82 -14.23 28.99 -5.31
CA VAL A 82 -15.22 29.35 -4.28
C VAL A 82 -14.55 29.45 -2.90
N ALA A 83 -15.00 30.38 -2.08
CA ALA A 83 -14.51 30.61 -0.72
C ALA A 83 -15.58 31.22 0.20
N VAL A 84 -15.34 31.18 1.50
CA VAL A 84 -16.11 31.94 2.50
C VAL A 84 -15.29 33.16 2.91
N ASP A 85 -15.92 34.32 2.97
CA ASP A 85 -15.32 35.60 3.34
C ASP A 85 -16.05 36.23 4.53
N LEU A 86 -15.38 37.13 5.23
CA LEU A 86 -15.93 37.91 6.34
C LEU A 86 -15.94 39.38 5.96
N LEU A 87 -17.09 40.03 6.09
CA LEU A 87 -17.23 41.48 5.97
C LEU A 87 -17.05 42.12 7.34
N PHE A 88 -16.12 43.06 7.46
CA PHE A 88 -15.91 43.83 8.68
C PHE A 88 -16.76 45.09 8.71
N ASP A 89 -16.96 45.65 9.90
CA ASP A 89 -17.75 46.87 10.09
C ASP A 89 -17.14 48.14 9.48
N ASP A 90 -15.85 48.13 9.14
CA ASP A 90 -15.17 49.16 8.35
C ASP A 90 -15.35 49.01 6.82
N GLY A 91 -16.05 47.95 6.37
CA GLY A 91 -16.35 47.66 4.97
C GLY A 91 -15.27 46.88 4.21
N THR A 92 -14.13 46.59 4.83
CA THR A 92 -13.09 45.71 4.25
C THR A 92 -13.40 44.23 4.51
N ARG A 93 -12.66 43.33 3.87
CA ARG A 93 -12.89 41.89 3.95
C ARG A 93 -11.67 41.09 4.39
N LEU A 94 -11.92 39.89 4.90
CA LEU A 94 -10.86 38.95 5.28
C LEU A 94 -9.99 38.59 4.07
N LEU A 95 -10.61 38.22 2.95
CA LEU A 95 -9.87 37.76 1.77
C LEU A 95 -9.03 38.85 1.08
N ASP A 96 -9.26 40.13 1.38
CA ASP A 96 -8.43 41.25 0.87
C ASP A 96 -6.98 41.20 1.39
N THR A 97 -6.73 40.43 2.45
CA THR A 97 -5.40 40.22 3.04
C THR A 97 -4.65 39.00 2.50
N ALA A 98 -5.25 38.27 1.54
CA ALA A 98 -4.75 37.00 1.00
C ALA A 98 -4.36 35.97 2.09
N PRO A 99 -5.27 35.65 3.04
CA PRO A 99 -4.95 34.72 4.11
C PRO A 99 -4.77 33.29 3.57
N ALA A 100 -4.02 32.50 4.33
CA ALA A 100 -3.86 31.06 4.11
C ALA A 100 -4.69 30.25 5.10
N ASP A 101 -4.98 29.01 4.75
CA ASP A 101 -5.65 28.05 5.62
C ASP A 101 -4.67 27.30 6.54
N GLN A 102 -5.18 26.31 7.27
CA GLN A 102 -4.40 25.45 8.16
C GLN A 102 -3.29 24.64 7.48
N HIS A 103 -3.32 24.51 6.15
CA HIS A 103 -2.32 23.80 5.34
C HIS A 103 -1.38 24.76 4.60
N GLY A 104 -1.51 26.08 4.80
CA GLY A 104 -0.75 27.09 4.07
C GLY A 104 -1.24 27.33 2.64
N LEU A 105 -2.42 26.81 2.29
CA LEU A 105 -3.05 27.01 0.98
C LEU A 105 -3.85 28.32 0.97
N PRO A 106 -3.89 29.05 -0.15
CA PRO A 106 -4.65 30.30 -0.23
C PRO A 106 -6.14 30.10 0.13
N ALA A 107 -6.74 31.04 0.84
CA ALA A 107 -8.16 30.99 1.20
C ALA A 107 -9.07 31.68 0.16
N SER A 108 -8.52 32.57 -0.69
CA SER A 108 -9.33 33.29 -1.68
C SER A 108 -9.76 32.40 -2.84
N ALA A 109 -11.00 32.57 -3.32
CA ALA A 109 -11.60 31.78 -4.39
C ALA A 109 -10.68 31.58 -5.62
N ARG A 110 -10.12 32.67 -6.16
CA ARG A 110 -9.25 32.63 -7.34
C ARG A 110 -7.97 31.83 -7.10
N ALA A 111 -7.24 32.16 -6.03
CA ALA A 111 -5.97 31.51 -5.73
C ALA A 111 -6.16 30.04 -5.32
N SER A 112 -7.27 29.68 -4.67
CA SER A 112 -7.64 28.29 -4.38
C SER A 112 -7.78 27.46 -5.66
N PHE A 113 -8.44 28.00 -6.68
CA PHE A 113 -8.55 27.35 -7.99
C PHE A 113 -7.18 27.16 -8.66
N GLU A 114 -6.34 28.21 -8.67
CA GLU A 114 -5.02 28.21 -9.30
C GLU A 114 -4.03 27.26 -8.60
N ARG A 115 -4.17 27.07 -7.29
CA ARG A 115 -3.33 26.18 -6.47
C ARG A 115 -3.94 24.80 -6.23
N ALA A 116 -5.05 24.48 -6.88
CA ALA A 116 -5.79 23.23 -6.68
C ALA A 116 -6.02 22.90 -5.19
N ALA A 117 -6.40 23.92 -4.41
CA ALA A 117 -6.55 23.81 -2.96
C ALA A 117 -7.79 23.03 -2.52
N LEU A 118 -8.74 22.80 -3.43
CA LEU A 118 -9.97 22.05 -3.20
C LEU A 118 -10.07 20.90 -4.20
N THR A 119 -10.47 19.73 -3.70
CA THR A 119 -10.79 18.55 -4.48
C THR A 119 -12.27 18.62 -4.90
N PRO A 120 -12.62 18.47 -6.20
CA PRO A 120 -14.01 18.50 -6.65
C PRO A 120 -14.79 17.28 -6.17
N ASP A 121 -16.13 17.41 -6.10
CA ASP A 121 -17.08 16.39 -5.63
C ASP A 121 -16.78 15.80 -4.24
N GLN A 122 -15.84 16.38 -3.51
CA GLN A 122 -15.42 15.98 -2.18
C GLN A 122 -15.64 17.14 -1.20
N TRP A 123 -15.94 16.82 0.06
CA TRP A 123 -15.97 17.84 1.10
C TRP A 123 -14.55 18.27 1.45
N ASN A 124 -14.30 19.57 1.50
CA ASN A 124 -12.99 20.16 1.82
C ASN A 124 -13.12 20.96 3.11
N LEU A 125 -12.41 20.55 4.17
CA LEU A 125 -12.35 21.30 5.43
C LEU A 125 -11.39 22.49 5.31
N ARG A 126 -11.88 23.68 5.66
CA ARG A 126 -11.12 24.93 5.63
C ARG A 126 -11.17 25.60 6.99
N ARG A 127 -10.00 25.98 7.50
CA ARG A 127 -9.80 26.78 8.70
C ARG A 127 -8.87 27.92 8.39
N VAL A 128 -9.34 29.14 8.54
CA VAL A 128 -8.57 30.35 8.27
C VAL A 128 -8.32 31.06 9.60
N PRO A 129 -7.06 31.13 10.08
CA PRO A 129 -6.73 31.84 11.31
C PRO A 129 -7.15 33.31 11.22
N LEU A 130 -7.77 33.84 12.27
CA LEU A 130 -8.25 35.23 12.32
C LEU A 130 -7.45 36.11 13.29
N ALA A 131 -6.37 35.59 13.88
CA ALA A 131 -5.56 36.31 14.87
C ALA A 131 -5.08 37.70 14.39
N ALA A 132 -4.74 37.85 13.10
CA ALA A 132 -4.35 39.13 12.50
C ALA A 132 -5.49 40.19 12.45
N HIS A 133 -6.72 39.75 12.71
CA HIS A 133 -7.95 40.55 12.69
C HIS A 133 -8.60 40.65 14.09
N ALA A 134 -7.90 40.26 15.16
CA ALA A 134 -8.41 40.31 16.52
C ALA A 134 -8.93 41.70 16.91
N GLY A 135 -10.06 41.74 17.60
CA GLY A 135 -10.77 42.97 18.00
C GLY A 135 -11.62 43.62 16.91
N ARG A 136 -11.55 43.15 15.66
CA ARG A 136 -12.43 43.62 14.58
C ARG A 136 -13.79 42.93 14.68
N ARG A 137 -14.85 43.64 14.28
CA ARG A 137 -16.22 43.12 14.31
C ARG A 137 -16.65 42.68 12.92
N VAL A 138 -17.15 41.45 12.84
CA VAL A 138 -17.69 40.85 11.61
C VAL A 138 -19.18 41.17 11.54
N VAL A 139 -19.62 41.73 10.42
CA VAL A 139 -21.03 42.12 10.18
C VAL A 139 -21.77 41.20 9.23
N ALA A 140 -21.05 40.42 8.42
CA ALA A 140 -21.62 39.39 7.56
C ALA A 140 -20.61 38.29 7.25
N VAL A 141 -21.13 37.08 7.04
CA VAL A 141 -20.42 35.98 6.38
C VAL A 141 -20.89 35.93 4.93
N GLU A 142 -19.96 35.99 3.99
CA GLU A 142 -20.24 36.02 2.55
C GLU A 142 -19.68 34.77 1.86
N ILE A 143 -20.32 34.32 0.78
CA ILE A 143 -19.73 33.37 -0.17
C ILE A 143 -19.14 34.19 -1.33
N ALA A 144 -17.88 33.94 -1.64
CA ALA A 144 -17.14 34.57 -2.72
C ALA A 144 -16.82 33.54 -3.81
N VAL A 145 -16.98 33.94 -5.07
CA VAL A 145 -16.57 33.14 -6.25
C VAL A 145 -15.72 33.99 -7.17
N ASP A 146 -14.75 33.39 -7.84
CA ASP A 146 -13.90 34.09 -8.82
C ASP A 146 -13.30 33.12 -9.84
N ALA A 147 -14.17 32.49 -10.64
CA ALA A 147 -13.76 31.56 -11.68
C ALA A 147 -13.09 32.28 -12.87
N PRO A 148 -12.03 31.72 -13.48
CA PRO A 148 -11.54 32.18 -14.77
C PRO A 148 -12.64 32.11 -15.84
N ALA A 149 -12.46 32.89 -16.90
CA ALA A 149 -13.22 32.69 -18.13
C ALA A 149 -12.97 31.27 -18.66
N PRO A 150 -14.02 30.55 -19.10
CA PRO A 150 -13.83 29.22 -19.65
C PRO A 150 -13.11 29.29 -20.99
N ALA A 151 -12.29 28.29 -21.29
CA ALA A 151 -11.63 28.17 -22.58
C ALA A 151 -12.48 27.42 -23.62
N GLY A 152 -13.52 26.70 -23.19
CA GLY A 152 -14.43 25.94 -24.06
C GLY A 152 -15.88 25.94 -23.57
N PRO A 153 -16.73 25.09 -24.17
CA PRO A 153 -18.08 24.84 -23.67
C PRO A 153 -18.06 24.36 -22.22
N THR A 154 -19.05 24.79 -21.45
CA THR A 154 -19.27 24.37 -20.06
C THR A 154 -20.75 24.12 -19.83
N SER A 155 -21.10 23.54 -18.69
CA SER A 155 -22.46 23.59 -18.15
C SER A 155 -22.99 25.03 -18.03
N ASP A 156 -24.31 25.19 -17.97
CA ASP A 156 -24.97 26.48 -17.81
C ASP A 156 -24.75 27.11 -16.42
N GLU A 157 -24.49 26.28 -15.41
CA GLU A 157 -24.41 26.68 -14.00
C GLU A 157 -23.27 25.93 -13.29
N LEU A 158 -22.40 26.67 -12.59
CA LEU A 158 -21.46 26.13 -11.62
C LEU A 158 -22.10 26.11 -10.23
N SER A 159 -21.70 25.14 -9.40
CA SER A 159 -22.28 24.96 -8.06
C SER A 159 -21.26 24.50 -7.03
N ALA A 160 -21.46 24.95 -5.79
CA ALA A 160 -20.77 24.42 -4.62
C ALA A 160 -21.71 24.42 -3.41
N TRP A 161 -21.48 23.50 -2.48
CA TRP A 161 -22.20 23.43 -1.21
C TRP A 161 -21.28 23.89 -0.08
N ILE A 162 -21.77 24.82 0.75
CA ILE A 162 -21.07 25.33 1.93
C ILE A 162 -21.83 24.85 3.16
N ASP A 163 -21.10 24.31 4.12
CA ASP A 163 -21.67 23.79 5.36
C ASP A 163 -20.84 24.17 6.59
N GLY A 164 -21.51 24.37 7.72
CA GLY A 164 -20.89 24.61 9.02
C GLY A 164 -20.03 25.87 9.15
N ALA A 165 -20.27 26.92 8.35
CA ALA A 165 -19.46 28.16 8.41
C ALA A 165 -19.61 28.88 9.76
N ALA A 166 -18.55 28.85 10.59
CA ALA A 166 -18.54 29.37 11.95
C ALA A 166 -17.25 30.14 12.26
N ILE A 167 -17.36 31.14 13.14
CA ILE A 167 -16.24 31.85 13.74
C ILE A 167 -16.16 31.41 15.20
N GLY A 168 -14.98 31.00 15.65
CA GLY A 168 -14.77 30.63 17.04
C GLY A 168 -13.32 30.26 17.31
N PRO A 169 -13.00 29.86 18.57
CA PRO A 169 -11.64 29.54 18.96
C PRO A 169 -11.06 28.41 18.11
N ALA A 170 -9.79 28.55 17.70
CA ALA A 170 -9.09 27.52 16.96
C ALA A 170 -9.01 26.22 17.77
N ARG A 171 -9.25 25.09 17.08
CA ARG A 171 -9.05 23.77 17.68
C ARG A 171 -7.56 23.58 17.97
N ARG A 172 -7.22 23.27 19.22
CA ARG A 172 -5.85 22.94 19.65
C ARG A 172 -5.76 21.52 20.18
N LEU A 173 -4.67 20.84 19.86
CA LEU A 173 -4.34 19.57 20.50
C LEU A 173 -4.05 19.77 21.99
N PRO A 174 -4.37 18.80 22.86
CA PRO A 174 -3.99 18.86 24.27
C PRO A 174 -2.47 18.92 24.41
N ALA A 175 -1.96 19.85 25.23
CA ALA A 175 -0.52 20.07 25.40
C ALA A 175 0.21 18.86 26.03
N ASP A 176 -0.51 17.99 26.74
CA ASP A 176 -0.04 16.78 27.40
C ASP A 176 -0.39 15.49 26.62
N ALA A 177 -0.91 15.61 25.39
CA ALA A 177 -1.25 14.47 24.55
C ALA A 177 0.02 13.65 24.22
N SER A 178 -0.04 12.34 24.49
CA SER A 178 0.98 11.43 23.99
C SER A 178 0.78 11.17 22.48
N PRO A 179 1.80 10.71 21.74
CA PRO A 179 1.65 10.38 20.32
C PRO A 179 0.43 9.50 19.98
N ALA A 180 0.14 8.48 20.79
CA ALA A 180 -1.02 7.62 20.60
C ALA A 180 -2.38 8.33 20.82
N ASP A 181 -2.42 9.47 21.52
CA ASP A 181 -3.63 10.29 21.67
C ASP A 181 -3.91 11.16 20.45
N LEU A 182 -2.85 11.43 19.66
CA LEU A 182 -2.89 12.24 18.43
C LEU A 182 -3.26 11.42 17.19
N VAL A 183 -3.25 10.09 17.30
CA VAL A 183 -3.68 9.19 16.22
C VAL A 183 -5.18 9.27 16.04
N VAL A 184 -5.63 9.44 14.80
CA VAL A 184 -7.04 9.38 14.39
C VAL A 184 -7.24 8.15 13.52
N THR A 185 -7.89 7.12 14.04
CA THR A 185 -8.06 5.85 13.32
C THR A 185 -9.17 5.91 12.27
N THR A 186 -10.04 6.91 12.29
CA THR A 186 -11.03 7.19 11.23
C THR A 186 -10.44 7.89 10.02
N ARG A 187 -9.16 8.27 10.06
CA ARG A 187 -8.47 8.83 8.90
C ARG A 187 -8.46 7.79 7.77
N GLY A 188 -9.13 8.13 6.67
CA GLY A 188 -9.31 7.33 5.46
C GLY A 188 -10.66 6.61 5.33
N THR A 189 -11.59 6.78 6.29
CA THR A 189 -12.90 6.10 6.31
C THR A 189 -14.02 6.85 5.58
N GLN A 190 -13.82 8.10 5.17
CA GLN A 190 -14.72 8.81 4.26
C GLN A 190 -14.35 8.42 2.83
N SER A 191 -14.63 7.16 2.49
CA SER A 191 -14.28 6.51 1.24
C SER A 191 -15.43 5.61 0.78
N SER A 192 -15.42 5.24 -0.49
CA SER A 192 -16.38 4.30 -1.09
C SER A 192 -15.71 3.49 -2.22
N PRO A 193 -16.40 2.48 -2.78
CA PRO A 193 -15.88 1.73 -3.93
C PRO A 193 -15.64 2.57 -5.21
N THR A 194 -16.13 3.81 -5.27
CA THR A 194 -15.98 4.67 -6.46
C THR A 194 -15.13 5.92 -6.21
N ALA A 195 -14.73 6.17 -4.97
CA ALA A 195 -13.79 7.23 -4.61
C ALA A 195 -13.17 6.96 -3.24
N SER A 196 -11.84 6.84 -3.22
CA SER A 196 -11.06 6.63 -2.02
C SER A 196 -10.51 7.94 -1.46
N ARG A 197 -10.51 8.02 -0.14
CA ARG A 197 -9.71 8.95 0.66
C ARG A 197 -8.83 8.19 1.65
N GLY A 198 -8.59 6.90 1.39
CA GLY A 198 -7.78 5.96 2.16
C GLY A 198 -8.31 4.52 2.18
N ASN A 199 -9.62 4.32 1.93
CA ASN A 199 -10.31 3.02 2.08
C ASN A 199 -9.90 2.24 3.34
N THR A 200 -9.87 2.94 4.48
CA THR A 200 -9.40 2.37 5.75
C THR A 200 -10.53 1.98 6.69
N MET A 201 -10.18 1.28 7.78
CA MET A 201 -11.04 0.98 8.93
C MET A 201 -10.48 1.55 10.24
N PRO A 202 -11.34 1.99 11.19
CA PRO A 202 -10.92 2.56 12.47
C PRO A 202 -10.57 1.50 13.52
N PHE A 203 -9.49 0.75 13.26
CA PHE A 203 -9.05 -0.32 14.15
C PHE A 203 -8.43 0.17 15.46
N ALA A 204 -8.77 -0.48 16.56
CA ALA A 204 -8.01 -0.47 17.80
C ALA A 204 -7.42 -1.86 18.09
N GLY A 205 -6.22 -1.90 18.65
CA GLY A 205 -5.49 -3.14 18.92
C GLY A 205 -4.01 -2.89 19.26
N LEU A 206 -3.20 -3.94 19.21
CA LEU A 206 -1.75 -3.83 19.32
C LEU A 206 -1.10 -3.57 17.95
N PRO A 207 0.10 -2.98 17.91
CA PRO A 207 0.90 -2.93 16.67
C PRO A 207 1.13 -4.34 16.12
N HIS A 208 0.87 -4.56 14.82
CA HIS A 208 0.86 -5.87 14.17
C HIS A 208 0.00 -6.93 14.89
N GLY A 209 -1.03 -6.49 15.61
CA GLY A 209 -1.80 -7.34 16.54
C GLY A 209 -2.53 -8.48 15.86
N PHE A 210 -2.75 -9.56 16.61
CA PHE A 210 -3.57 -10.69 16.18
C PHE A 210 -5.05 -10.33 16.13
N THR A 211 -5.60 -9.77 17.21
CA THR A 211 -7.00 -9.32 17.31
C THR A 211 -7.10 -7.82 17.10
N LEU A 212 -7.86 -7.40 16.09
CA LEU A 212 -8.25 -6.00 15.89
C LEU A 212 -9.74 -5.83 16.16
N VAL A 213 -10.11 -4.70 16.76
CA VAL A 213 -11.51 -4.34 17.01
C VAL A 213 -11.89 -3.04 16.31
N THR A 214 -13.12 -2.97 15.81
CA THR A 214 -13.64 -1.83 15.04
C THR A 214 -15.14 -1.65 15.26
N PRO A 215 -15.68 -0.41 15.19
CA PRO A 215 -17.12 -0.21 14.95
C PRO A 215 -17.54 -0.74 13.57
N MET A 216 -18.83 -1.09 13.45
CA MET A 216 -19.48 -1.36 12.16
C MET A 216 -20.72 -0.47 11.98
N THR A 217 -20.81 0.20 10.82
CA THR A 217 -21.98 0.96 10.39
C THR A 217 -22.81 0.25 9.32
N ASP A 218 -22.22 -0.76 8.65
CA ASP A 218 -22.90 -1.75 7.81
C ASP A 218 -22.43 -3.17 8.20
N THR A 219 -23.37 -4.11 8.27
CA THR A 219 -23.13 -5.52 8.59
C THR A 219 -23.55 -6.46 7.47
N ALA A 220 -24.14 -5.92 6.39
CA ALA A 220 -24.52 -6.69 5.21
C ALA A 220 -23.36 -6.81 4.21
N ASN A 221 -22.43 -5.86 4.23
CA ASN A 221 -21.26 -5.84 3.37
C ASN A 221 -19.96 -5.95 4.17
N LEU A 222 -19.31 -7.13 4.13
CA LEU A 222 -18.03 -7.37 4.80
C LEU A 222 -16.82 -6.76 4.07
N HIS A 223 -17.03 -6.06 2.95
CA HIS A 223 -16.00 -5.29 2.25
C HIS A 223 -16.02 -3.82 2.69
N TRP A 224 -17.19 -3.20 2.89
CA TRP A 224 -17.35 -1.82 3.40
C TRP A 224 -18.25 -1.84 4.64
N ASN A 225 -17.71 -2.28 5.78
CA ASN A 225 -18.45 -2.44 7.04
C ASN A 225 -18.40 -1.18 7.94
N TYR A 226 -17.53 -0.20 7.64
CA TYR A 226 -17.58 1.14 8.22
C TYR A 226 -17.34 2.19 7.14
N THR A 227 -18.13 3.26 7.17
CA THR A 227 -17.85 4.52 6.48
C THR A 227 -18.12 5.66 7.43
N TRP A 228 -17.39 6.77 7.26
CA TRP A 228 -17.51 7.97 8.11
C TRP A 228 -18.97 8.44 8.16
N ASN A 229 -19.54 8.82 7.01
CA ASN A 229 -20.94 9.23 6.95
C ASN A 229 -21.74 8.62 5.79
N GLN A 230 -21.15 7.85 4.87
CA GLN A 230 -21.88 7.33 3.69
C GLN A 230 -23.00 6.36 4.08
N HIS A 231 -22.85 5.60 5.16
CA HIS A 231 -23.90 4.72 5.72
C HIS A 231 -24.97 5.47 6.54
N SER A 232 -25.20 6.75 6.25
CA SER A 232 -26.30 7.52 6.83
C SER A 232 -27.56 7.31 5.99
N PRO A 233 -28.60 6.60 6.48
CA PRO A 233 -29.81 6.36 5.70
C PRO A 233 -30.59 7.66 5.41
N GLN A 234 -30.48 8.66 6.29
CA GLN A 234 -31.07 10.00 6.14
C GLN A 234 -30.20 11.04 6.85
N GLY A 235 -29.92 12.17 6.18
CA GLY A 235 -29.11 13.25 6.76
C GLY A 235 -27.63 12.89 6.92
N ARG A 236 -26.94 13.60 7.83
CA ARG A 236 -25.47 13.50 7.97
C ARG A 236 -24.97 12.44 8.95
N ARG A 237 -25.85 11.90 9.81
CA ARG A 237 -25.46 11.11 10.98
C ARG A 237 -25.48 9.60 10.70
N PRO A 238 -24.35 8.90 10.88
CA PRO A 238 -24.27 7.45 10.71
C PRO A 238 -25.01 6.69 11.82
N ARG A 239 -25.13 5.37 11.64
CA ARG A 239 -25.74 4.45 12.61
C ARG A 239 -24.79 3.31 12.95
N LEU A 240 -24.47 3.14 14.24
CA LEU A 240 -23.68 2.03 14.73
C LEU A 240 -24.54 0.77 14.83
N ARG A 241 -24.08 -0.32 14.22
CA ARG A 241 -24.73 -1.65 14.28
C ARG A 241 -24.18 -2.50 15.44
N GLY A 242 -22.92 -2.28 15.78
CA GLY A 242 -22.24 -2.91 16.89
C GLY A 242 -20.73 -2.66 16.83
N LEU A 243 -20.02 -3.28 17.76
CA LEU A 243 -18.56 -3.32 17.79
C LEU A 243 -18.13 -4.73 17.40
N ALA A 244 -17.05 -4.86 16.63
CA ALA A 244 -16.66 -6.14 16.09
C ALA A 244 -15.17 -6.46 16.27
N ILE A 245 -14.85 -7.75 16.32
CA ILE A 245 -13.52 -8.27 15.97
C ILE A 245 -13.47 -8.42 14.44
N SER A 246 -12.36 -8.01 13.83
CA SER A 246 -12.19 -7.94 12.38
C SER A 246 -10.72 -8.16 12.00
N HIS A 247 -10.49 -8.67 10.79
CA HIS A 247 -9.16 -8.92 10.23
C HIS A 247 -9.06 -8.45 8.77
N THR A 248 -9.90 -7.48 8.37
CA THR A 248 -9.85 -6.96 6.99
C THR A 248 -8.52 -6.25 6.73
N PRO A 249 -7.79 -6.60 5.64
CA PRO A 249 -6.54 -5.95 5.29
C PRO A 249 -6.75 -4.77 4.33
N SER A 250 -7.85 -4.80 3.60
CA SER A 250 -8.28 -3.83 2.61
C SER A 250 -9.74 -4.15 2.29
N LEU A 251 -10.51 -3.11 2.00
CA LEU A 251 -11.93 -3.24 1.67
C LEU A 251 -12.12 -4.07 0.39
N TRP A 252 -11.16 -4.06 -0.54
CA TRP A 252 -11.18 -4.89 -1.75
C TRP A 252 -11.03 -6.40 -1.48
N ILE A 253 -10.24 -6.76 -0.45
CA ILE A 253 -10.01 -8.16 -0.07
C ILE A 253 -11.15 -8.71 0.80
N GLY A 254 -11.72 -7.85 1.64
CA GLY A 254 -12.80 -8.19 2.54
C GLY A 254 -12.35 -8.80 3.87
N ASP A 255 -13.31 -8.85 4.80
CA ASP A 255 -13.11 -9.28 6.18
C ASP A 255 -13.26 -10.81 6.39
N ARG A 256 -12.73 -11.31 7.51
CA ARG A 256 -12.77 -12.73 7.90
C ARG A 256 -12.72 -12.90 9.42
N GLY A 257 -13.27 -14.00 9.91
CA GLY A 257 -13.34 -14.27 11.35
C GLY A 257 -14.06 -13.14 12.10
N VAL A 258 -15.15 -12.64 11.54
CA VAL A 258 -15.85 -11.48 12.10
C VAL A 258 -16.73 -11.90 13.28
N LEU A 259 -16.65 -11.18 14.39
CA LEU A 259 -17.58 -11.32 15.51
C LEU A 259 -18.12 -9.95 15.89
N LEU A 260 -19.39 -9.70 15.63
CA LEU A 260 -20.11 -8.49 16.03
C LEU A 260 -20.76 -8.68 17.40
N VAL A 261 -20.61 -7.69 18.27
CA VAL A 261 -21.24 -7.61 19.58
C VAL A 261 -22.08 -6.35 19.67
N SER A 262 -23.35 -6.48 20.04
CA SER A 262 -24.27 -5.36 20.22
C SER A 262 -25.20 -5.57 21.42
N ALA A 263 -25.65 -4.49 22.04
CA ALA A 263 -26.52 -4.53 23.21
C ALA A 263 -27.63 -3.46 23.14
N SER A 264 -28.77 -3.74 23.75
CA SER A 264 -29.93 -2.85 23.83
C SER A 264 -30.59 -2.88 25.21
N ARG A 265 -31.27 -1.78 25.55
CA ARG A 265 -32.00 -1.61 26.81
C ARG A 265 -33.34 -2.35 26.75
N GLY A 266 -33.67 -3.10 27.81
CA GLY A 266 -34.95 -3.80 27.92
C GLY A 266 -35.01 -5.13 27.15
N PRO A 267 -36.22 -5.62 26.81
CA PRO A 267 -36.41 -6.98 26.33
C PRO A 267 -36.24 -7.18 24.81
N GLY A 268 -36.14 -6.11 24.02
CA GLY A 268 -35.99 -6.18 22.56
C GLY A 268 -34.54 -6.30 22.14
N GLU A 269 -34.24 -7.05 21.08
CA GLU A 269 -32.91 -7.11 20.46
C GLU A 269 -32.45 -5.71 19.99
N PRO A 270 -31.13 -5.48 19.85
CA PRO A 270 -30.61 -4.31 19.17
C PRO A 270 -31.25 -4.13 17.80
N ASP A 271 -31.64 -2.90 17.48
CA ASP A 271 -32.23 -2.57 16.18
C ASP A 271 -31.24 -2.98 15.07
N PRO A 272 -31.60 -3.88 14.14
CA PRO A 272 -30.75 -4.21 13.01
C PRO A 272 -30.38 -2.97 12.19
N ALA A 273 -31.20 -1.91 12.21
CA ALA A 273 -30.94 -0.60 11.60
C ALA A 273 -29.83 0.22 12.32
N GLY A 274 -29.35 -0.22 13.49
CA GLY A 274 -28.34 0.44 14.31
C GLY A 274 -28.83 1.70 15.04
N ALA A 275 -28.00 2.23 15.94
CA ALA A 275 -28.28 3.43 16.71
C ALA A 275 -27.50 4.64 16.16
N VAL A 276 -28.15 5.80 16.10
CA VAL A 276 -27.57 7.05 15.56
C VAL A 276 -26.45 7.56 16.48
N PHE A 277 -25.36 8.07 15.91
CA PHE A 277 -24.33 8.81 16.65
C PHE A 277 -23.82 10.02 15.85
N ASP A 278 -23.05 10.88 16.53
CA ASP A 278 -22.29 11.98 15.93
C ASP A 278 -20.79 11.74 16.17
N HIS A 279 -19.92 12.18 15.27
CA HIS A 279 -18.48 12.01 15.42
C HIS A 279 -17.91 12.88 16.55
N ASP A 280 -18.61 13.95 16.95
CA ASP A 280 -18.25 14.71 18.16
C ASP A 280 -18.39 13.87 19.45
N ASP A 281 -19.20 12.81 19.41
CA ASP A 281 -19.42 11.83 20.50
C ASP A 281 -18.62 10.52 20.29
N GLU A 282 -17.75 10.47 19.27
CA GLU A 282 -16.92 9.32 18.91
C GLU A 282 -15.45 9.56 19.31
N SER A 283 -14.85 8.55 19.96
CA SER A 283 -13.43 8.50 20.29
C SER A 283 -12.79 7.29 19.63
N ALA A 284 -12.28 7.48 18.42
CA ALA A 284 -11.56 6.47 17.66
C ALA A 284 -10.03 6.63 17.85
N ARG A 285 -9.42 5.73 18.63
CA ARG A 285 -7.98 5.74 18.97
C ARG A 285 -7.37 4.36 18.75
N PRO A 286 -6.05 4.25 18.53
CA PRO A 286 -5.40 2.97 18.20
C PRO A 286 -5.44 1.96 19.35
N HIS A 287 -5.72 2.42 20.57
CA HIS A 287 -5.73 1.61 21.79
C HIS A 287 -7.14 1.38 22.37
N ARG A 288 -8.16 2.09 21.88
CA ARG A 288 -9.57 2.00 22.32
C ARG A 288 -10.46 2.65 21.28
N TYR A 289 -11.59 2.01 21.00
CA TYR A 289 -12.73 2.67 20.37
C TYR A 289 -13.84 2.90 21.40
N GLY A 290 -14.48 4.07 21.36
CA GLY A 290 -15.65 4.37 22.17
C GLY A 290 -16.59 5.35 21.48
N VAL A 291 -17.90 5.23 21.71
CA VAL A 291 -18.90 6.16 21.16
C VAL A 291 -20.10 6.29 22.09
N ARG A 292 -20.66 7.51 22.18
CA ARG A 292 -21.97 7.75 22.81
C ARG A 292 -23.05 7.83 21.72
N LEU A 293 -24.08 6.99 21.85
CA LEU A 293 -25.20 6.91 20.94
C LEU A 293 -26.30 7.91 21.35
N ALA A 294 -27.14 8.30 20.39
CA ALA A 294 -28.22 9.26 20.59
C ALA A 294 -29.31 8.80 21.56
N ASP A 295 -29.43 7.48 21.81
CA ASP A 295 -30.32 6.90 22.83
C ASP A 295 -29.71 6.94 24.25
N GLY A 296 -28.51 7.50 24.38
CA GLY A 296 -27.73 7.63 25.61
C GLY A 296 -26.85 6.44 25.93
N THR A 297 -26.86 5.37 25.12
CA THR A 297 -25.99 4.19 25.29
C THR A 297 -24.54 4.54 24.98
N ALA A 298 -23.60 4.15 25.84
CA ALA A 298 -22.17 4.20 25.50
C ALA A 298 -21.67 2.81 25.11
N ALA A 299 -20.92 2.70 24.03
CA ALA A 299 -20.33 1.44 23.57
C ALA A 299 -18.81 1.60 23.43
N GLU A 300 -18.04 0.69 24.02
CA GLU A 300 -16.58 0.76 24.07
C GLU A 300 -15.93 -0.60 23.88
N VAL A 301 -14.76 -0.61 23.25
CA VAL A 301 -13.96 -1.84 23.06
C VAL A 301 -12.46 -1.55 23.09
N ALA A 302 -11.70 -2.46 23.70
CA ALA A 302 -10.25 -2.50 23.63
C ALA A 302 -9.77 -3.96 23.52
N ALA A 303 -8.71 -4.18 22.75
CA ALA A 303 -8.14 -5.50 22.48
C ALA A 303 -6.77 -5.69 23.14
N THR A 304 -6.52 -6.91 23.62
CA THR A 304 -5.19 -7.46 23.87
C THR A 304 -4.69 -8.14 22.58
N ASP A 305 -3.79 -9.11 22.66
CA ASP A 305 -3.30 -9.78 21.45
C ASP A 305 -4.35 -10.77 20.92
N HIS A 306 -4.84 -11.67 21.78
CA HIS A 306 -5.80 -12.74 21.43
C HIS A 306 -7.17 -12.56 22.09
N GLY A 307 -7.54 -11.34 22.48
CA GLY A 307 -8.81 -11.11 23.15
C GLY A 307 -9.27 -9.66 23.12
N ALA A 308 -10.53 -9.45 23.46
CA ALA A 308 -11.14 -8.13 23.57
C ALA A 308 -12.12 -8.03 24.74
N ILE A 309 -12.24 -6.82 25.30
CA ILE A 309 -13.31 -6.47 26.26
C ILE A 309 -14.24 -5.48 25.58
N PHE A 310 -15.52 -5.85 25.49
CA PHE A 310 -16.62 -4.98 25.07
C PHE A 310 -17.37 -4.49 26.30
N ARG A 311 -17.73 -3.22 26.33
CA ARG A 311 -18.49 -2.59 27.42
C ARG A 311 -19.63 -1.76 26.85
N PHE A 312 -20.84 -1.99 27.35
CA PHE A 312 -22.02 -1.21 27.02
C PHE A 312 -22.61 -0.58 28.28
N ASP A 313 -22.57 0.75 28.38
CA ASP A 313 -23.25 1.50 29.43
C ASP A 313 -24.67 1.84 28.98
N LEU A 314 -25.64 1.15 29.58
CA LEU A 314 -27.06 1.28 29.30
C LEU A 314 -27.75 2.26 30.27
N GLY A 315 -27.00 2.93 31.14
CA GLY A 315 -27.51 3.87 32.12
C GLY A 315 -28.08 3.21 33.38
N ALA A 316 -27.86 3.88 34.51
CA ALA A 316 -28.28 3.43 35.83
C ALA A 316 -29.78 3.16 35.90
N GLY A 317 -30.16 2.07 36.58
CA GLY A 317 -31.56 1.64 36.71
C GLY A 317 -32.06 0.72 35.59
N THR A 318 -31.23 0.40 34.60
CA THR A 318 -31.55 -0.61 33.58
C THR A 318 -31.58 -2.01 34.20
N GLY A 319 -32.79 -2.55 34.44
CA GLY A 319 -32.98 -3.85 35.10
C GLY A 319 -32.87 -5.08 34.18
N GLU A 320 -32.88 -4.87 32.87
CA GLU A 320 -32.84 -5.90 31.82
C GLU A 320 -32.24 -5.33 30.53
N ALA A 321 -31.47 -6.15 29.81
CA ALA A 321 -30.94 -5.85 28.49
C ALA A 321 -30.93 -7.09 27.58
N ARG A 322 -30.76 -6.88 26.27
CA ARG A 322 -30.44 -7.92 25.29
C ARG A 322 -29.03 -7.70 24.76
N LEU A 323 -28.25 -8.77 24.74
CA LEU A 323 -26.92 -8.83 24.15
C LEU A 323 -26.96 -9.81 22.98
N VAL A 324 -26.38 -9.42 21.84
CA VAL A 324 -26.28 -10.24 20.64
C VAL A 324 -24.82 -10.41 20.25
N LEU A 325 -24.41 -11.65 20.04
CA LEU A 325 -23.15 -12.03 19.41
C LEU A 325 -23.45 -12.63 18.04
N ASP A 326 -23.10 -11.90 16.99
CA ASP A 326 -23.38 -12.24 15.59
C ASP A 326 -22.08 -12.54 14.85
N ARG A 327 -22.07 -13.62 14.07
CA ARG A 327 -20.87 -14.09 13.35
C ARG A 327 -20.77 -13.50 11.95
N LEU A 328 -21.87 -12.96 11.40
CA LEU A 328 -22.00 -12.38 10.05
C LEU A 328 -21.57 -13.29 8.86
N ALA A 329 -20.89 -14.41 9.12
CA ALA A 329 -20.46 -15.44 8.19
C ALA A 329 -20.77 -16.85 8.73
N GLY A 330 -20.51 -17.89 7.94
CA GLY A 330 -20.75 -19.30 8.29
C GLY A 330 -20.08 -19.73 9.60
N GLY A 331 -20.49 -20.89 10.16
CA GLY A 331 -19.95 -21.44 11.42
C GLY A 331 -21.05 -21.81 12.43
N ALA A 332 -20.71 -21.96 13.71
CA ALA A 332 -21.64 -22.43 14.74
C ALA A 332 -21.34 -21.90 16.16
N TYR A 333 -22.39 -21.78 16.98
CA TYR A 333 -22.29 -21.55 18.42
C TYR A 333 -22.71 -22.79 19.23
N VAL A 334 -22.07 -22.95 20.38
CA VAL A 334 -22.37 -23.94 21.41
C VAL A 334 -22.62 -23.19 22.71
N LEU A 335 -23.83 -23.35 23.25
CA LEU A 335 -24.21 -22.83 24.56
C LEU A 335 -24.21 -23.96 25.58
N ASP A 336 -23.71 -23.67 26.78
CA ASP A 336 -23.83 -24.57 27.93
C ASP A 336 -25.01 -24.10 28.81
N PRO A 337 -26.12 -24.87 28.90
CA PRO A 337 -27.24 -24.51 29.76
C PRO A 337 -26.86 -24.40 31.25
N ALA A 338 -25.77 -25.05 31.68
CA ALA A 338 -25.25 -24.93 33.04
C ALA A 338 -24.37 -23.69 33.24
N ALA A 339 -23.95 -23.03 32.16
CA ALA A 339 -23.15 -21.80 32.16
C ALA A 339 -23.72 -20.80 31.14
N PRO A 340 -24.94 -20.26 31.36
CA PRO A 340 -25.62 -19.39 30.40
C PRO A 340 -24.86 -18.08 30.10
N GLN A 341 -23.89 -17.71 30.94
CA GLN A 341 -22.99 -16.59 30.73
C GLN A 341 -21.90 -16.83 29.68
N ALA A 342 -21.70 -18.08 29.23
CA ALA A 342 -20.65 -18.46 28.31
C ALA A 342 -21.22 -18.75 26.91
N VAL A 343 -20.62 -18.15 25.88
CA VAL A 343 -20.88 -18.43 24.48
C VAL A 343 -19.59 -18.93 23.85
N ARG A 344 -19.61 -20.16 23.34
CA ARG A 344 -18.46 -20.77 22.66
C ARG A 344 -18.82 -21.06 21.22
N GLY A 345 -17.86 -21.07 20.33
CA GLY A 345 -18.12 -21.44 18.94
C GLY A 345 -16.99 -21.05 18.02
N TYR A 346 -17.32 -20.97 16.74
CA TYR A 346 -16.40 -20.55 15.70
C TYR A 346 -17.09 -19.84 14.54
N VAL A 347 -16.31 -19.03 13.86
CA VAL A 347 -16.65 -18.35 12.61
C VAL A 347 -15.86 -19.01 11.48
N ASP A 348 -16.56 -19.49 10.45
CA ASP A 348 -15.94 -19.95 9.22
C ASP A 348 -15.36 -18.75 8.46
N SER A 349 -14.11 -18.89 8.02
CA SER A 349 -13.46 -17.92 7.16
C SER A 349 -13.74 -18.24 5.69
N HIS A 350 -14.06 -17.21 4.91
CA HIS A 350 -14.26 -17.29 3.47
C HIS A 350 -13.44 -16.20 2.78
N GLY A 351 -13.09 -16.40 1.52
CA GLY A 351 -12.37 -15.41 0.71
C GLY A 351 -11.86 -16.00 -0.61
N PRO A 352 -11.28 -15.20 -1.51
CA PRO A 352 -10.85 -15.61 -2.85
C PRO A 352 -9.54 -16.44 -2.88
N HIS A 353 -9.23 -17.17 -1.81
CA HIS A 353 -7.96 -17.87 -1.61
C HIS A 353 -7.88 -19.23 -2.28
N THR A 354 -6.66 -19.78 -2.39
CA THR A 354 -6.48 -21.22 -2.60
C THR A 354 -6.77 -21.98 -1.31
N GLY A 355 -7.66 -22.96 -1.37
CA GLY A 355 -7.88 -23.91 -0.27
C GLY A 355 -8.78 -23.36 0.83
N ARG A 356 -8.82 -24.08 1.95
CA ARG A 356 -9.68 -23.75 3.10
C ARG A 356 -8.89 -22.96 4.13
N LEU A 357 -9.47 -21.86 4.61
CA LEU A 357 -8.86 -21.02 5.64
C LEU A 357 -9.08 -21.58 7.05
N PRO A 358 -8.19 -21.25 8.02
CA PRO A 358 -8.45 -21.51 9.44
C PRO A 358 -9.77 -20.86 9.89
N ARG A 359 -10.47 -21.52 10.81
CA ARG A 359 -11.66 -20.98 11.51
C ARG A 359 -11.22 -20.10 12.67
N LEU A 360 -11.97 -19.03 12.93
CA LEU A 360 -11.78 -18.27 14.16
C LEU A 360 -12.64 -18.87 15.27
N TYR A 361 -12.02 -19.46 16.28
CA TYR A 361 -12.65 -19.92 17.51
C TYR A 361 -12.85 -18.77 18.47
N VAL A 362 -13.95 -18.81 19.21
CA VAL A 362 -14.39 -17.76 20.13
C VAL A 362 -14.81 -18.38 21.46
N ASP A 363 -14.27 -17.86 22.56
CA ASP A 363 -14.78 -18.09 23.93
C ASP A 363 -15.17 -16.74 24.54
N ALA A 364 -16.47 -16.50 24.69
CA ALA A 364 -17.02 -15.27 25.24
C ALA A 364 -17.69 -15.50 26.60
N VAL A 365 -17.43 -14.62 27.56
CA VAL A 365 -18.06 -14.63 28.89
C VAL A 365 -18.65 -13.25 29.18
N VAL A 366 -19.93 -13.23 29.53
CA VAL A 366 -20.63 -12.02 29.98
C VAL A 366 -20.47 -11.87 31.50
N GLU A 367 -20.05 -10.68 31.94
CA GLU A 367 -20.03 -10.34 33.37
C GLU A 367 -21.44 -10.01 33.85
N GLY A 368 -21.81 -10.52 35.03
CA GLY A 368 -23.12 -10.31 35.61
C GLY A 368 -24.05 -11.52 35.47
N ARG A 369 -25.37 -11.29 35.61
CA ARG A 369 -26.36 -12.38 35.62
C ARG A 369 -26.99 -12.53 34.24
N VAL A 370 -26.74 -13.67 33.59
CA VAL A 370 -27.46 -14.09 32.39
C VAL A 370 -28.64 -14.96 32.80
N GLU A 371 -29.84 -14.56 32.42
CA GLU A 371 -31.08 -15.28 32.76
C GLU A 371 -31.49 -16.29 31.70
N GLU A 372 -31.11 -16.04 30.45
CA GLU A 372 -31.40 -16.91 29.31
C GLU A 372 -30.39 -16.64 28.20
N ALA A 373 -29.98 -17.70 27.50
CA ALA A 373 -29.13 -17.64 26.32
C ALA A 373 -29.69 -18.62 25.29
N VAL A 374 -29.89 -18.16 24.06
CA VAL A 374 -30.42 -18.97 22.96
C VAL A 374 -29.61 -18.73 21.69
N VAL A 375 -29.44 -19.78 20.89
CA VAL A 375 -28.96 -19.64 19.51
C VAL A 375 -30.18 -19.55 18.62
N VAL A 376 -30.28 -18.46 17.87
CA VAL A 376 -31.36 -18.24 16.91
C VAL A 376 -30.78 -18.18 15.49
N PRO A 377 -31.47 -18.74 14.49
CA PRO A 377 -31.11 -18.49 13.10
C PRO A 377 -31.07 -16.98 12.82
N GLY A 378 -30.15 -16.56 11.96
CA GLY A 378 -30.13 -15.20 11.46
C GLY A 378 -31.38 -14.91 10.60
N ILE A 379 -31.65 -13.62 10.37
CA ILE A 379 -32.75 -13.17 9.50
C ILE A 379 -32.45 -13.59 8.05
N ASP A 380 -33.47 -14.01 7.29
CA ASP A 380 -33.37 -14.33 5.85
C ASP A 380 -32.30 -15.36 5.46
N GLY A 381 -32.01 -16.33 6.33
CA GLY A 381 -31.00 -17.37 6.09
C GLY A 381 -29.57 -16.97 6.48
N ALA A 382 -29.41 -15.85 7.19
CA ALA A 382 -28.13 -15.44 7.77
C ALA A 382 -27.63 -16.42 8.87
N PRO A 383 -26.32 -16.43 9.16
CA PRO A 383 -25.73 -17.34 10.14
C PRO A 383 -26.33 -17.22 11.55
N ASP A 384 -26.22 -18.31 12.33
CA ASP A 384 -26.71 -18.37 13.71
C ASP A 384 -26.12 -17.27 14.61
N ARG A 385 -26.98 -16.64 15.41
CA ARG A 385 -26.67 -15.59 16.39
C ARG A 385 -26.92 -16.09 17.81
N ALA A 386 -26.06 -15.72 18.76
CA ALA A 386 -26.32 -15.96 20.18
C ALA A 386 -27.00 -14.73 20.79
N VAL A 387 -28.21 -14.92 21.33
CA VAL A 387 -29.02 -13.86 21.96
C VAL A 387 -29.16 -14.15 23.44
N LEU A 388 -28.73 -13.21 24.28
CA LEU A 388 -28.68 -13.35 25.73
C LEU A 388 -29.59 -12.31 26.40
N ARG A 389 -30.44 -12.77 27.34
CA ARG A 389 -31.12 -11.91 28.31
C ARG A 389 -30.19 -11.70 29.50
N VAL A 390 -29.72 -10.48 29.67
CA VAL A 390 -28.76 -10.12 30.71
C VAL A 390 -29.40 -9.12 31.68
N ARG A 391 -29.08 -9.25 32.96
CA ARG A 391 -29.29 -8.18 33.93
C ARG A 391 -27.96 -7.42 34.06
N PRO A 392 -27.91 -6.15 33.63
CA PRO A 392 -26.73 -5.30 33.82
C PRO A 392 -26.33 -5.19 35.29
N ASP A 393 -25.12 -4.70 35.54
CA ASP A 393 -24.70 -4.40 36.92
C ASP A 393 -25.48 -3.22 37.54
N ALA A 394 -25.09 -2.83 38.75
CA ALA A 394 -25.79 -1.77 39.49
C ALA A 394 -25.77 -0.40 38.78
N ASP A 395 -24.77 -0.16 37.94
CA ASP A 395 -24.59 1.09 37.19
C ASP A 395 -25.22 1.01 35.79
N GLY A 396 -25.79 -0.14 35.42
CA GLY A 396 -26.39 -0.37 34.11
C GLY A 396 -25.39 -0.82 33.04
N VAL A 397 -24.23 -1.36 33.44
CA VAL A 397 -23.17 -1.77 32.51
C VAL A 397 -23.26 -3.26 32.19
N VAL A 398 -23.04 -3.60 30.91
CA VAL A 398 -22.83 -4.97 30.42
C VAL A 398 -21.41 -5.07 29.88
N THR A 399 -20.62 -5.99 30.45
CA THR A 399 -19.25 -6.26 30.00
C THR A 399 -19.15 -7.66 29.40
N VAL A 400 -18.52 -7.79 28.24
CA VAL A 400 -18.27 -9.07 27.55
C VAL A 400 -16.79 -9.22 27.33
N ARG A 401 -16.22 -10.34 27.79
CA ARG A 401 -14.82 -10.71 27.58
C ARG A 401 -14.74 -11.80 26.54
N VAL A 402 -13.96 -11.60 25.49
CA VAL A 402 -13.85 -12.53 24.37
C VAL A 402 -12.38 -12.92 24.20
N GLY A 403 -12.08 -14.21 24.14
CA GLY A 403 -10.82 -14.74 23.63
C GLY A 403 -11.01 -15.39 22.26
N THR A 404 -9.98 -15.31 21.42
CA THR A 404 -9.99 -15.78 20.03
C THR A 404 -8.80 -16.69 19.73
N SER A 405 -8.94 -17.55 18.72
CA SER A 405 -7.87 -18.45 18.25
C SER A 405 -8.15 -18.93 16.82
N TRP A 406 -7.12 -19.09 15.99
CA TRP A 406 -7.21 -19.79 14.69
C TRP A 406 -6.95 -21.31 14.84
N ILE A 407 -6.36 -21.73 15.96
CA ILE A 407 -6.02 -23.13 16.29
C ILE A 407 -7.20 -23.91 16.88
N GLY A 408 -7.93 -23.37 17.85
CA GLY A 408 -9.06 -24.10 18.46
C GLY A 408 -9.73 -23.46 19.66
N ALA A 409 -10.77 -24.15 20.14
CA ALA A 409 -11.61 -23.67 21.24
C ALA A 409 -10.87 -23.60 22.58
N GLU A 410 -9.94 -24.52 22.84
CA GLU A 410 -9.14 -24.50 24.07
C GLU A 410 -8.20 -23.29 24.12
N GLU A 411 -7.53 -22.97 23.01
CA GLU A 411 -6.67 -21.81 22.87
C GLU A 411 -7.44 -20.50 23.03
N ALA A 412 -8.63 -20.38 22.41
CA ALA A 412 -9.50 -19.22 22.59
C ALA A 412 -9.88 -19.01 24.07
N ARG A 413 -10.22 -20.09 24.78
CA ARG A 413 -10.50 -20.05 26.22
C ARG A 413 -9.27 -19.67 27.03
N SER A 414 -8.11 -20.24 26.72
CA SER A 414 -6.84 -19.95 27.39
C SER A 414 -6.45 -18.49 27.24
N ALA A 415 -6.57 -17.93 26.04
CA ALA A 415 -6.37 -16.50 25.76
C ALA A 415 -7.28 -15.63 26.62
N ARG A 416 -8.59 -15.92 26.68
CA ARG A 416 -9.53 -15.19 27.54
C ARG A 416 -9.13 -15.25 29.02
N GLU A 417 -8.83 -16.44 29.54
CA GLU A 417 -8.53 -16.65 30.96
C GLU A 417 -7.23 -15.97 31.39
N SER A 418 -6.22 -15.96 30.52
CA SER A 418 -4.88 -15.44 30.81
C SER A 418 -4.73 -13.95 30.50
N GLU A 419 -5.22 -13.49 29.35
CA GLU A 419 -5.10 -12.08 28.95
C GLU A 419 -6.18 -11.21 29.58
N LEU A 420 -7.39 -11.76 29.82
CA LEU A 420 -8.56 -11.01 30.29
C LEU A 420 -9.17 -11.58 31.60
N PRO A 421 -8.38 -11.84 32.66
CA PRO A 421 -8.93 -12.29 33.93
C PRO A 421 -9.92 -11.25 34.49
N PRO A 422 -10.88 -11.63 35.35
CA PRO A 422 -11.89 -10.70 35.87
C PRO A 422 -11.31 -9.44 36.55
N SER A 423 -10.09 -9.51 37.07
CA SER A 423 -9.38 -8.39 37.69
C SER A 423 -8.83 -7.35 36.70
N ARG A 424 -8.73 -7.67 35.40
CA ARG A 424 -8.23 -6.75 34.37
C ARG A 424 -9.39 -6.02 33.71
N SER A 425 -9.41 -4.70 33.79
CA SER A 425 -10.47 -3.88 33.22
C SER A 425 -10.21 -3.53 31.74
N LEU A 426 -11.23 -3.02 31.04
CA LEU A 426 -11.07 -2.45 29.69
C LEU A 426 -10.05 -1.31 29.69
N ASP A 427 -10.06 -0.47 30.71
CA ASP A 427 -9.14 0.67 30.84
C ASP A 427 -7.68 0.20 31.03
N ASP A 428 -7.45 -0.92 31.72
CA ASP A 428 -6.11 -1.55 31.82
C ASP A 428 -5.62 -2.08 30.47
N VAL A 429 -6.52 -2.71 29.70
CA VAL A 429 -6.23 -3.18 28.33
C VAL A 429 -5.87 -2.00 27.43
N ALA A 430 -6.72 -0.97 27.39
CA ALA A 430 -6.51 0.25 26.62
C ALA A 430 -5.20 0.96 27.01
N THR A 431 -4.91 1.07 28.30
CA THR A 431 -3.66 1.68 28.78
C THR A 431 -2.44 0.86 28.36
N SER A 432 -2.53 -0.47 28.36
CA SER A 432 -1.46 -1.35 27.88
C SER A 432 -1.21 -1.20 26.38
N ALA A 433 -2.27 -1.19 25.57
CA ALA A 433 -2.18 -0.94 24.13
C ALA A 433 -1.61 0.45 23.84
N LYS A 434 -2.04 1.48 24.57
CA LYS A 434 -1.51 2.84 24.46
C LYS A 434 0.00 2.90 24.73
N ARG A 435 0.49 2.18 25.75
CA ARG A 435 1.94 2.07 26.02
C ARG A 435 2.68 1.39 24.87
N ALA A 436 2.13 0.31 24.30
CA ALA A 436 2.74 -0.39 23.17
C ALA A 436 2.84 0.52 21.93
N TRP A 437 1.77 1.26 21.61
CA TRP A 437 1.79 2.26 20.55
C TRP A 437 2.81 3.37 20.81
N ASN A 438 2.80 3.98 22.00
CA ASN A 438 3.75 5.05 22.32
C ASN A 438 5.22 4.59 22.25
N ALA A 439 5.52 3.33 22.55
CA ALA A 439 6.88 2.79 22.42
C ALA A 439 7.40 2.77 20.95
N LEU A 440 6.48 2.74 19.97
CA LEU A 440 6.80 2.88 18.54
C LEU A 440 6.72 4.33 18.09
N LEU A 441 5.60 5.00 18.39
CA LEU A 441 5.30 6.33 17.86
C LEU A 441 6.29 7.40 18.35
N THR A 442 6.80 7.28 19.58
CA THR A 442 7.78 8.23 20.16
C THR A 442 9.17 8.16 19.53
N ARG A 443 9.44 7.15 18.68
CA ARG A 443 10.70 7.00 17.94
C ARG A 443 10.89 8.12 16.92
N VAL A 444 9.79 8.74 16.44
CA VAL A 444 9.86 9.89 15.55
C VAL A 444 9.34 11.12 16.28
N ARG A 445 10.14 12.19 16.29
CA ARG A 445 9.80 13.47 16.91
C ARG A 445 10.06 14.60 15.93
N VAL A 446 9.20 15.62 15.96
CA VAL A 446 9.30 16.80 15.08
C VAL A 446 9.18 18.08 15.88
N GLU A 447 9.87 19.14 15.44
CA GLU A 447 9.72 20.50 15.95
C GLU A 447 9.13 21.40 14.85
N GLY A 448 8.31 22.38 15.23
CA GLY A 448 7.70 23.32 14.30
C GLY A 448 6.53 22.76 13.48
N ALA A 449 6.00 21.58 13.85
CA ALA A 449 4.81 21.01 13.23
C ALA A 449 3.52 21.73 13.67
N THR A 450 2.56 21.86 12.75
CA THR A 450 1.19 22.23 13.10
C THR A 450 0.44 21.05 13.73
N ASP A 451 -0.67 21.33 14.41
CA ASP A 451 -1.54 20.30 14.99
C ASP A 451 -1.98 19.25 13.96
N ASP A 452 -2.32 19.69 12.74
CA ASP A 452 -2.66 18.78 11.63
C ASP A 452 -1.48 17.91 11.21
N GLN A 453 -0.29 18.49 11.11
CA GLN A 453 0.90 17.74 10.75
C GLN A 453 1.26 16.70 11.82
N LEU A 454 1.03 16.99 13.11
CA LEU A 454 1.19 16.01 14.18
C LEU A 454 0.18 14.87 14.09
N VAL A 455 -1.10 15.17 13.81
CA VAL A 455 -2.12 14.15 13.57
C VAL A 455 -1.76 13.28 12.37
N THR A 456 -1.35 13.88 11.25
CA THR A 456 -0.94 13.14 10.04
C THR A 456 0.30 12.29 10.31
N LEU A 457 1.32 12.83 10.98
CA LEU A 457 2.55 12.10 11.34
C LEU A 457 2.25 10.84 12.14
N TYR A 458 1.56 10.97 13.27
CA TYR A 458 1.35 9.83 14.16
C TYR A 458 0.29 8.87 13.61
N SER A 459 -0.70 9.35 12.84
CA SER A 459 -1.65 8.47 12.17
C SER A 459 -1.00 7.66 11.04
N ASN A 460 -0.05 8.24 10.28
CA ASN A 460 0.75 7.49 9.30
C ASN A 460 1.64 6.43 9.98
N LEU A 461 2.31 6.77 11.08
CA LEU A 461 3.09 5.79 11.85
C LEU A 461 2.20 4.66 12.40
N TYR A 462 1.00 4.99 12.87
CA TYR A 462 0.02 3.98 13.30
C TYR A 462 -0.34 3.02 12.15
N ARG A 463 -0.69 3.55 10.97
CA ARG A 463 -1.04 2.71 9.81
C ARG A 463 0.12 1.85 9.33
N LEU A 464 1.33 2.40 9.33
CA LEU A 464 2.55 1.63 9.02
C LEU A 464 2.69 0.41 9.94
N PHE A 465 2.49 0.55 11.24
CA PHE A 465 2.62 -0.58 12.18
C PHE A 465 1.32 -1.33 12.47
N LEU A 466 0.26 -1.12 11.67
CA LEU A 466 -0.99 -1.87 11.79
C LEU A 466 -0.88 -3.23 11.08
N TYR A 467 -0.35 -3.22 9.85
CA TYR A 467 -0.12 -4.41 9.03
C TYR A 467 1.38 -4.70 8.91
N PRO A 468 1.81 -5.93 8.58
CA PRO A 468 1.03 -7.17 8.59
C PRO A 468 0.50 -7.51 10.00
N THR A 469 -0.53 -8.35 10.10
CA THR A 469 -1.08 -8.79 11.39
C THR A 469 -0.54 -10.17 11.77
N ALA A 470 -0.35 -10.42 13.06
CA ALA A 470 0.08 -11.71 13.56
C ALA A 470 -1.01 -12.80 13.36
N LEU A 471 -0.55 -14.02 13.08
CA LEU A 471 -1.34 -15.27 13.20
C LEU A 471 -0.77 -16.20 14.27
N THR A 472 0.31 -15.75 14.93
CA THR A 472 0.99 -16.50 15.96
C THR A 472 0.14 -16.53 17.21
N GLU A 473 0.02 -17.69 17.81
CA GLU A 473 -0.61 -17.95 19.10
C GLU A 473 0.39 -18.62 20.04
N GLY A 474 -0.02 -18.84 21.29
CA GLY A 474 0.82 -19.51 22.29
C GLY A 474 0.73 -18.89 23.67
N VAL A 475 -0.40 -18.28 24.04
CA VAL A 475 -0.53 -17.63 25.35
C VAL A 475 -0.29 -18.64 26.48
N GLY A 476 0.86 -18.53 27.16
CA GLY A 476 1.29 -19.48 28.20
C GLY A 476 1.92 -20.79 27.69
N LEU A 477 2.25 -20.89 26.40
CA LEU A 477 2.86 -22.04 25.72
C LEU A 477 3.95 -21.58 24.72
N ASP A 478 4.56 -22.49 23.99
CA ASP A 478 5.48 -22.15 22.89
C ASP A 478 4.72 -21.57 21.68
N ASP A 479 5.34 -20.60 20.99
CA ASP A 479 4.80 -19.96 19.79
C ASP A 479 4.42 -21.00 18.72
N ARG A 480 3.19 -20.89 18.23
CA ARG A 480 2.62 -21.78 17.21
C ARG A 480 1.51 -21.09 16.42
N TYR A 481 1.13 -21.65 15.28
CA TYR A 481 0.05 -21.09 14.45
C TYR A 481 -0.71 -22.19 13.71
N ALA A 482 -1.94 -21.90 13.31
CA ALA A 482 -2.70 -22.72 12.37
C ALA A 482 -2.29 -22.35 10.94
N SER A 483 -1.59 -23.25 10.25
CA SER A 483 -1.08 -22.97 8.90
C SER A 483 -2.23 -22.87 7.89
N PRO A 484 -2.34 -21.77 7.12
CA PRO A 484 -3.31 -21.63 6.03
C PRO A 484 -2.86 -22.37 4.76
N PHE A 485 -1.72 -23.07 4.78
CA PHE A 485 -1.13 -23.73 3.61
C PHE A 485 -1.11 -25.26 3.70
N ILE A 486 -1.34 -25.83 4.89
CA ILE A 486 -1.27 -27.27 5.13
C ILE A 486 -2.57 -27.76 5.77
N ASP A 487 -3.22 -28.71 5.09
CA ASP A 487 -4.39 -29.38 5.63
C ASP A 487 -4.00 -30.45 6.66
N ALA A 488 -4.75 -30.52 7.77
CA ALA A 488 -4.81 -31.63 8.70
C ALA A 488 -5.99 -32.53 8.30
N ALA A 489 -5.71 -33.78 7.90
CA ALA A 489 -6.70 -34.66 7.25
C ALA A 489 -7.89 -35.06 8.15
N ASP A 490 -7.74 -35.06 9.48
CA ASP A 490 -8.67 -35.73 10.39
C ASP A 490 -9.48 -34.81 11.33
N GLU A 491 -9.24 -33.49 11.35
CA GLU A 491 -9.83 -32.57 12.35
C GLU A 491 -10.61 -31.42 11.71
N ASP A 492 -11.95 -31.43 11.80
CA ASP A 492 -12.79 -30.31 11.35
C ASP A 492 -14.07 -30.18 12.16
N GLY A 493 -14.09 -29.28 13.13
CA GLY A 493 -15.27 -29.17 13.96
C GLY A 493 -15.22 -28.06 15.00
N PRO A 494 -16.07 -28.18 16.04
CA PRO A 494 -16.22 -27.16 17.06
C PRO A 494 -14.99 -26.96 17.96
N GLU A 495 -14.06 -27.92 17.97
CA GLU A 495 -12.86 -27.84 18.82
C GLU A 495 -11.58 -27.44 18.05
N ARG A 496 -11.44 -27.87 16.79
CA ARG A 496 -10.22 -27.75 15.96
C ARG A 496 -10.57 -27.57 14.48
N SER A 497 -9.74 -26.81 13.75
CA SER A 497 -9.88 -26.59 12.31
C SER A 497 -9.00 -27.56 11.51
N ARG A 498 -9.25 -27.69 10.20
CA ARG A 498 -8.43 -28.52 9.28
C ARG A 498 -7.07 -27.94 8.96
N SER A 499 -6.58 -26.98 9.73
CA SER A 499 -5.26 -26.39 9.51
C SER A 499 -4.23 -27.09 10.38
N ALA A 500 -3.12 -27.53 9.79
CA ALA A 500 -2.04 -28.12 10.57
C ALA A 500 -1.46 -27.06 11.53
N VAL A 501 -1.31 -27.44 12.80
CA VAL A 501 -0.65 -26.59 13.81
C VAL A 501 0.86 -26.74 13.68
N ARG A 502 1.57 -25.62 13.54
CA ARG A 502 3.03 -25.59 13.31
C ARG A 502 3.71 -24.71 14.36
N PRO A 503 4.94 -25.04 14.78
CA PRO A 503 5.69 -24.21 15.71
C PRO A 503 6.23 -22.96 15.01
N GLY A 504 6.46 -21.90 15.78
CA GLY A 504 7.05 -20.65 15.33
C GLY A 504 6.04 -19.52 15.14
N ARG A 505 6.52 -18.44 14.54
CA ARG A 505 5.74 -17.21 14.33
C ARG A 505 5.32 -17.09 12.88
N MET A 506 4.12 -16.57 12.65
CA MET A 506 3.55 -16.34 11.33
C MET A 506 2.78 -15.01 11.29
N TYR A 507 2.83 -14.37 10.13
CA TYR A 507 2.11 -13.13 9.81
C TYR A 507 1.31 -13.29 8.52
N ALA A 508 0.31 -12.44 8.35
CA ALA A 508 -0.56 -12.36 7.18
C ALA A 508 -1.01 -10.92 6.92
N ASN A 509 -1.95 -10.74 5.99
CA ASN A 509 -2.60 -9.46 5.70
C ASN A 509 -1.62 -8.44 5.12
N ASN A 510 -0.97 -8.82 4.02
CA ASN A 510 0.01 -7.98 3.34
C ASN A 510 -0.01 -8.21 1.83
N GLY A 511 -0.13 -7.11 1.09
CA GLY A 511 0.19 -7.02 -0.32
C GLY A 511 1.65 -6.65 -0.55
N PHE A 512 2.46 -7.58 -1.03
CA PHE A 512 3.87 -7.25 -1.28
C PHE A 512 4.03 -6.35 -2.48
N TRP A 513 3.13 -6.44 -3.46
CA TRP A 513 3.13 -5.51 -4.59
C TRP A 513 3.07 -4.08 -4.05
N ASP A 514 2.23 -3.77 -3.06
CA ASP A 514 2.12 -2.43 -2.47
C ASP A 514 3.35 -2.08 -1.63
N THR A 515 3.58 -2.89 -0.59
CA THR A 515 4.39 -2.56 0.58
C THR A 515 5.90 -2.58 0.35
N TYR A 516 6.40 -3.18 -0.75
CA TYR A 516 7.86 -3.24 -0.99
C TYR A 516 8.47 -1.86 -1.19
N ARG A 517 7.68 -0.90 -1.69
CA ARG A 517 8.13 0.43 -2.09
C ARG A 517 8.55 1.24 -0.87
N THR A 518 7.71 1.35 0.16
CA THR A 518 8.02 2.18 1.33
C THR A 518 7.69 1.55 2.69
N SER A 519 6.68 0.68 2.84
CA SER A 519 6.39 0.06 4.15
C SER A 519 7.56 -0.78 4.69
N TRP A 520 8.09 -1.71 3.89
CA TRP A 520 9.21 -2.56 4.31
C TRP A 520 10.52 -1.79 4.53
N PRO A 521 10.91 -0.84 3.65
CA PRO A 521 11.97 0.11 3.97
C PRO A 521 11.72 0.92 5.25
N GLY A 522 10.45 1.23 5.56
CA GLY A 522 10.00 1.87 6.79
C GLY A 522 10.25 1.00 8.02
N TYR A 523 9.91 -0.29 7.97
CA TYR A 523 10.24 -1.23 9.07
C TYR A 523 11.74 -1.33 9.30
N LEU A 524 12.53 -1.38 8.22
CA LEU A 524 14.00 -1.44 8.29
C LEU A 524 14.63 -0.19 8.90
N LEU A 525 13.95 0.96 8.88
CA LEU A 525 14.45 2.21 9.46
C LEU A 525 13.87 2.50 10.85
N PHE A 526 12.55 2.44 11.00
CA PHE A 526 11.85 2.85 12.22
C PHE A 526 11.71 1.73 13.26
N ALA A 527 11.78 0.45 12.82
CA ALA A 527 11.67 -0.71 13.69
C ALA A 527 12.56 -1.90 13.27
N PRO A 528 13.88 -1.69 13.09
CA PRO A 528 14.80 -2.77 12.75
C PRO A 528 14.86 -3.87 13.81
N ASP A 529 14.46 -3.57 15.05
CA ASP A 529 14.32 -4.51 16.16
C ASP A 529 13.18 -5.53 15.97
N ARG A 530 12.28 -5.31 15.00
CA ARG A 530 11.09 -6.15 14.77
C ARG A 530 11.04 -6.79 13.39
N VAL A 531 11.72 -6.19 12.41
CA VAL A 531 11.59 -6.59 11.00
C VAL A 531 12.02 -8.03 10.73
N GLY A 532 13.00 -8.56 11.47
CA GLY A 532 13.45 -9.95 11.35
C GLY A 532 12.33 -10.95 11.58
N ASP A 533 11.57 -10.75 12.65
CA ASP A 533 10.43 -11.61 13.00
C ASP A 533 9.34 -11.57 11.92
N LEU A 534 9.06 -10.38 11.38
CA LEU A 534 8.08 -10.20 10.30
C LEU A 534 8.53 -10.96 9.03
N LEU A 535 9.79 -10.80 8.63
CA LEU A 535 10.37 -11.47 7.46
C LEU A 535 10.36 -12.99 7.63
N ASP A 536 10.84 -13.52 8.76
CA ASP A 536 10.89 -14.96 9.00
C ASP A 536 9.48 -15.56 9.10
N GLY A 537 8.51 -14.83 9.66
CA GLY A 537 7.12 -15.27 9.69
C GLY A 537 6.46 -15.32 8.31
N PHE A 538 6.89 -14.51 7.35
CA PHE A 538 6.50 -14.68 5.94
C PHE A 538 7.29 -15.79 5.24
N LEU A 539 8.53 -16.09 5.67
CA LEU A 539 9.24 -17.30 5.20
C LEU A 539 8.52 -18.59 5.61
N GLN A 540 7.68 -18.58 6.66
CA GLN A 540 6.82 -19.73 6.94
C GLN A 540 5.86 -20.04 5.80
N HIS A 541 5.45 -19.07 4.98
CA HIS A 541 4.61 -19.31 3.80
C HIS A 541 5.34 -20.24 2.83
N TYR A 542 6.63 -20.01 2.63
CA TYR A 542 7.48 -20.85 1.81
C TYR A 542 7.74 -22.22 2.45
N ARG A 543 8.02 -22.25 3.76
CA ARG A 543 8.29 -23.52 4.48
C ARG A 543 7.08 -24.44 4.51
N ASP A 544 5.87 -23.87 4.60
CA ASP A 544 4.63 -24.64 4.69
C ASP A 544 3.99 -24.91 3.32
N GLY A 545 3.89 -23.91 2.45
CA GLY A 545 3.21 -24.00 1.16
C GLY A 545 4.12 -24.12 -0.06
N GLY A 546 5.44 -24.04 0.13
CA GLY A 546 6.45 -24.12 -0.93
C GLY A 546 6.67 -22.82 -1.71
N TRP A 547 5.85 -21.80 -1.50
CA TRP A 547 5.96 -20.49 -2.15
C TRP A 547 5.74 -19.36 -1.14
N THR A 548 6.41 -18.24 -1.32
CA THR A 548 6.00 -17.00 -0.63
C THR A 548 4.72 -16.48 -1.28
N ALA A 549 3.76 -16.03 -0.47
CA ALA A 549 2.57 -15.37 -1.03
C ALA A 549 2.95 -14.06 -1.74
N ARG A 550 2.25 -13.72 -2.83
CA ARG A 550 2.33 -12.38 -3.45
C ARG A 550 1.45 -11.38 -2.69
N TRP A 551 0.25 -11.85 -2.37
CA TRP A 551 -0.70 -11.22 -1.47
C TRP A 551 -1.17 -12.31 -0.49
N SER A 552 -1.20 -12.02 0.80
CA SER A 552 -1.60 -12.97 1.85
C SER A 552 -2.76 -12.42 2.68
N ALA A 553 -3.83 -13.23 2.84
CA ALA A 553 -4.95 -12.84 3.68
C ALA A 553 -5.87 -13.99 4.20
N PRO A 554 -5.38 -15.03 4.91
CA PRO A 554 -4.00 -15.31 5.26
C PRO A 554 -3.28 -16.26 4.28
N GLY A 555 -4.02 -17.04 3.49
CA GLY A 555 -3.46 -17.93 2.47
C GLY A 555 -3.07 -17.18 1.19
N TYR A 556 -2.70 -17.92 0.13
CA TYR A 556 -2.38 -17.33 -1.16
C TYR A 556 -3.60 -16.64 -1.78
N LEU A 557 -3.39 -15.42 -2.26
CA LEU A 557 -4.35 -14.68 -3.07
C LEU A 557 -3.77 -14.39 -4.44
N ASP A 558 -4.63 -14.51 -5.45
CA ASP A 558 -4.29 -14.07 -6.79
C ASP A 558 -4.69 -12.60 -6.99
N ALA A 559 -3.95 -11.71 -6.32
CA ALA A 559 -4.09 -10.26 -6.42
C ALA A 559 -2.76 -9.63 -6.80
N MET A 560 -2.83 -8.59 -7.64
CA MET A 560 -1.70 -7.80 -8.13
C MET A 560 -0.64 -8.62 -8.88
N VAL A 561 0.48 -7.96 -9.22
CA VAL A 561 1.60 -8.51 -9.98
C VAL A 561 2.90 -8.57 -9.15
N GLY A 562 3.93 -9.23 -9.69
CA GLY A 562 5.25 -9.30 -9.05
C GLY A 562 5.38 -10.30 -7.90
N THR A 563 6.61 -10.58 -7.46
CA THR A 563 6.93 -11.45 -6.31
C THR A 563 7.74 -10.68 -5.26
N SER A 564 7.25 -9.48 -4.90
CA SER A 564 8.04 -8.42 -4.24
C SER A 564 8.64 -8.73 -2.87
N PHE A 565 8.32 -9.87 -2.26
CA PHE A 565 9.10 -10.41 -1.14
C PHE A 565 10.59 -10.63 -1.54
N ASP A 566 10.86 -10.93 -2.82
CA ASP A 566 12.21 -11.12 -3.36
C ASP A 566 13.07 -9.85 -3.19
N VAL A 567 12.53 -8.66 -3.52
CA VAL A 567 13.26 -7.39 -3.39
C VAL A 567 13.27 -6.87 -1.94
N ILE A 568 12.22 -7.15 -1.15
CA ILE A 568 12.17 -6.83 0.28
C ILE A 568 13.27 -7.56 1.05
N SER A 569 13.41 -8.87 0.83
CA SER A 569 14.45 -9.67 1.48
C SER A 569 15.85 -9.23 1.03
N ALA A 570 16.01 -8.79 -0.22
CA ALA A 570 17.26 -8.19 -0.70
C ALA A 570 17.62 -6.88 0.03
N ASP A 571 16.63 -6.01 0.28
CA ASP A 571 16.83 -4.79 1.06
C ASP A 571 17.23 -5.09 2.51
N ALA A 572 16.59 -6.08 3.13
CA ALA A 572 16.91 -6.55 4.46
C ALA A 572 18.34 -7.12 4.56
N VAL A 573 18.75 -7.96 3.59
CA VAL A 573 20.12 -8.50 3.50
C VAL A 573 21.14 -7.37 3.35
N THR A 574 20.86 -6.40 2.48
CA THR A 574 21.75 -5.25 2.19
C THR A 574 21.94 -4.36 3.41
N LYS A 575 20.88 -4.17 4.21
CA LYS A 575 20.90 -3.38 5.45
C LYS A 575 21.31 -4.20 6.68
N HIS A 576 21.73 -5.45 6.50
CA HIS A 576 22.16 -6.35 7.57
C HIS A 576 21.10 -6.56 8.67
N ALA A 577 19.83 -6.63 8.28
CA ALA A 577 18.75 -6.96 9.22
C ALA A 577 19.00 -8.34 9.87
N ALA A 578 18.77 -8.42 11.17
CA ALA A 578 18.93 -9.64 11.96
C ALA A 578 17.60 -10.39 12.08
N GLY A 579 17.65 -11.65 12.54
CA GLY A 579 16.46 -12.38 12.96
C GLY A 579 15.66 -13.09 11.87
N PHE A 580 16.19 -13.21 10.64
CA PHE A 580 15.55 -13.99 9.56
C PHE A 580 16.56 -14.85 8.79
N ASP A 581 16.08 -15.93 8.18
CA ASP A 581 16.90 -16.85 7.38
C ASP A 581 17.10 -16.34 5.95
N ALA A 582 18.17 -15.56 5.73
CA ALA A 582 18.52 -15.03 4.42
C ALA A 582 18.81 -16.10 3.36
N ALA A 583 19.26 -17.30 3.74
CA ALA A 583 19.52 -18.36 2.78
C ALA A 583 18.20 -18.96 2.28
N THR A 584 17.25 -19.23 3.18
CA THR A 584 15.90 -19.67 2.81
C THR A 584 15.14 -18.59 2.04
N ALA A 585 15.33 -17.31 2.37
CA ALA A 585 14.76 -16.20 1.60
C ALA A 585 15.25 -16.19 0.14
N TYR A 586 16.54 -16.42 -0.08
CA TYR A 586 17.10 -16.55 -1.42
C TYR A 586 16.54 -17.79 -2.15
N ASP A 587 16.43 -18.94 -1.48
CA ASP A 587 15.87 -20.15 -2.09
C ASP A 587 14.39 -19.95 -2.50
N ALA A 588 13.61 -19.21 -1.70
CA ALA A 588 12.24 -18.84 -2.04
C ALA A 588 12.17 -17.92 -3.28
N ALA A 589 13.00 -16.87 -3.32
CA ALA A 589 13.09 -15.97 -4.46
C ALA A 589 13.58 -16.68 -5.73
N LEU A 590 14.57 -17.57 -5.60
CA LEU A 590 15.08 -18.40 -6.69
C LEU A 590 13.97 -19.27 -7.27
N ARG A 591 13.14 -19.89 -6.43
CA ARG A 591 11.98 -20.66 -6.88
C ARG A 591 11.00 -19.78 -7.67
N ASN A 592 10.65 -18.59 -7.16
CA ASN A 592 9.79 -17.62 -7.86
C ASN A 592 10.31 -17.28 -9.27
N ALA A 593 11.63 -17.17 -9.42
CA ALA A 593 12.26 -16.73 -10.66
C ALA A 593 12.63 -17.86 -11.64
N THR A 594 12.65 -19.13 -11.21
CA THR A 594 13.20 -20.25 -12.00
C THR A 594 12.28 -21.46 -12.15
N VAL A 595 11.16 -21.52 -11.41
CA VAL A 595 10.23 -22.67 -11.45
C VAL A 595 8.89 -22.23 -11.99
N HIS A 596 8.36 -22.98 -12.96
CA HIS A 596 7.01 -22.75 -13.47
C HIS A 596 5.97 -22.91 -12.35
N PRO A 597 5.16 -21.88 -12.05
CA PRO A 597 4.21 -21.99 -10.95
C PRO A 597 3.10 -23.00 -11.30
N PRO A 598 2.72 -23.88 -10.37
CA PRO A 598 1.71 -24.91 -10.62
C PRO A 598 0.29 -24.34 -10.69
N THR A 599 0.06 -23.14 -10.14
CA THR A 599 -1.24 -22.46 -10.13
C THR A 599 -1.06 -20.96 -10.31
N ARG A 600 -2.14 -20.25 -10.71
CA ARG A 600 -2.17 -18.78 -10.82
C ARG A 600 -1.91 -18.02 -9.51
N PHE A 601 -2.02 -18.68 -8.36
CA PHE A 601 -1.94 -18.04 -7.03
C PHE A 601 -0.52 -17.97 -6.46
N THR A 602 0.44 -18.64 -7.09
CA THR A 602 1.81 -18.81 -6.59
C THR A 602 2.83 -18.42 -7.67
N GLY A 603 4.03 -18.01 -7.27
CA GLY A 603 5.12 -17.65 -8.18
C GLY A 603 4.75 -16.53 -9.17
N ARG A 604 5.51 -16.42 -10.26
CA ARG A 604 5.34 -15.39 -11.29
C ARG A 604 4.43 -15.88 -12.41
N LYS A 605 3.29 -15.21 -12.65
CA LYS A 605 2.45 -15.51 -13.82
C LYS A 605 3.22 -15.18 -15.10
N GLY A 606 2.99 -15.96 -16.15
CA GLY A 606 3.69 -15.76 -17.42
C GLY A 606 5.18 -16.12 -17.40
N LEU A 607 5.73 -16.68 -16.30
CA LEU A 607 7.16 -16.99 -16.21
C LEU A 607 7.67 -17.86 -17.35
N ARG A 608 6.84 -18.78 -17.89
CA ARG A 608 7.18 -19.56 -19.09
C ARG A 608 7.63 -18.69 -20.25
N SER A 609 6.86 -17.66 -20.59
CA SER A 609 7.23 -16.74 -21.67
C SER A 609 8.38 -15.83 -21.25
N THR A 610 8.40 -15.33 -20.01
CA THR A 610 9.48 -14.43 -19.56
C THR A 610 10.86 -15.08 -19.55
N LEU A 611 10.95 -16.34 -19.10
CA LEU A 611 12.24 -17.05 -19.01
C LEU A 611 12.92 -17.08 -20.36
N TYR A 612 12.18 -17.45 -21.40
CA TYR A 612 12.77 -17.77 -22.70
C TYR A 612 12.65 -16.64 -23.72
N ARG A 613 11.61 -15.79 -23.66
CA ARG A 613 11.45 -14.61 -24.56
C ARG A 613 12.07 -13.34 -23.99
N GLY A 614 12.37 -13.33 -22.69
CA GLY A 614 12.83 -12.15 -21.95
C GLY A 614 11.71 -11.16 -21.59
N TYR A 615 10.45 -11.46 -21.90
CA TYR A 615 9.27 -10.67 -21.53
C TYR A 615 8.01 -11.56 -21.50
N VAL A 616 7.00 -11.15 -20.73
CA VAL A 616 5.65 -11.71 -20.82
C VAL A 616 4.93 -11.05 -21.99
N ALA A 617 4.39 -11.85 -22.90
CA ALA A 617 3.63 -11.34 -24.04
C ALA A 617 2.20 -10.92 -23.63
N ASN A 618 1.52 -10.21 -24.52
CA ASN A 618 0.15 -9.71 -24.32
C ASN A 618 -0.94 -10.80 -24.43
N ASP A 619 -0.56 -12.08 -24.44
CA ASP A 619 -1.46 -13.22 -24.27
C ASP A 619 -1.78 -13.50 -22.79
N LEU A 620 -1.10 -12.79 -21.88
CA LEU A 620 -1.45 -12.69 -20.47
C LEU A 620 -1.86 -11.24 -20.14
N ASP A 621 -2.97 -11.10 -19.42
CA ASP A 621 -3.38 -9.82 -18.83
C ASP A 621 -2.26 -9.26 -17.93
N GLU A 622 -2.04 -7.96 -18.00
CA GLU A 622 -0.99 -7.23 -17.25
C GLU A 622 0.45 -7.70 -17.56
N GLY A 623 0.68 -8.32 -18.72
CA GLY A 623 1.98 -8.92 -19.07
C GLY A 623 3.17 -7.95 -19.04
N LEU A 624 2.98 -6.70 -19.44
CA LEU A 624 4.05 -5.69 -19.35
C LEU A 624 4.41 -5.43 -17.88
N SER A 625 3.42 -5.23 -17.00
CA SER A 625 3.64 -5.08 -15.56
C SER A 625 4.39 -6.27 -14.97
N TRP A 626 4.00 -7.50 -15.33
CA TRP A 626 4.69 -8.72 -14.90
C TRP A 626 6.16 -8.77 -15.30
N THR A 627 6.50 -8.26 -16.49
CA THR A 627 7.89 -8.18 -16.95
C THR A 627 8.68 -7.16 -16.16
N VAL A 628 8.11 -5.97 -15.93
CA VAL A 628 8.76 -4.87 -15.23
C VAL A 628 8.97 -5.20 -13.74
N GLU A 629 7.93 -5.69 -13.07
CA GLU A 629 8.01 -6.16 -11.68
C GLU A 629 8.93 -7.37 -11.55
N GLY A 630 8.94 -8.26 -12.55
CA GLY A 630 9.91 -9.34 -12.65
C GLY A 630 11.35 -8.84 -12.67
N ALA A 631 11.64 -7.76 -13.41
CA ALA A 631 12.96 -7.15 -13.48
C ALA A 631 13.39 -6.51 -12.15
N ILE A 632 12.47 -5.85 -11.42
CA ILE A 632 12.73 -5.31 -10.07
C ILE A 632 13.08 -6.45 -9.11
N ASN A 633 12.32 -7.55 -9.17
CA ASN A 633 12.56 -8.71 -8.31
C ASN A 633 13.86 -9.43 -8.68
N ASP A 634 14.21 -9.52 -9.97
CA ASP A 634 15.49 -10.07 -10.42
C ASP A 634 16.68 -9.20 -10.00
N PHE A 635 16.52 -7.88 -9.87
CA PHE A 635 17.51 -7.03 -9.20
C PHE A 635 17.70 -7.45 -7.73
N GLY A 636 16.61 -7.74 -7.02
CA GLY A 636 16.66 -8.31 -5.67
C GLY A 636 17.44 -9.63 -5.60
N LEU A 637 17.18 -10.58 -6.50
CA LEU A 637 17.94 -11.83 -6.58
C LEU A 637 19.43 -11.59 -6.88
N TYR A 638 19.76 -10.67 -7.79
CA TYR A 638 21.15 -10.29 -8.07
C TYR A 638 21.86 -9.81 -6.79
N VAL A 639 21.24 -8.90 -6.04
CA VAL A 639 21.79 -8.36 -4.78
C VAL A 639 22.00 -9.46 -3.74
N GLN A 640 21.01 -10.34 -3.56
CA GLN A 640 21.11 -11.45 -2.62
C GLN A 640 22.20 -12.46 -3.02
N ALA A 641 22.23 -12.87 -4.29
CA ALA A 641 23.23 -13.80 -4.82
C ALA A 641 24.65 -13.26 -4.62
N MET A 642 24.89 -11.99 -4.95
CA MET A 642 26.18 -11.32 -4.74
C MET A 642 26.57 -11.27 -3.25
N THR A 643 25.61 -11.00 -2.37
CA THR A 643 25.87 -10.94 -0.93
C THR A 643 26.22 -12.33 -0.38
N LEU A 644 25.44 -13.36 -0.73
CA LEU A 644 25.69 -14.73 -0.32
C LEU A 644 27.01 -15.28 -0.91
N ALA A 645 27.36 -14.92 -2.14
CA ALA A 645 28.61 -15.34 -2.79
C ALA A 645 29.85 -14.81 -2.04
N ARG A 646 29.77 -13.59 -1.47
CA ARG A 646 30.84 -13.01 -0.64
C ARG A 646 31.03 -13.77 0.67
N LEU A 647 29.97 -14.39 1.20
CA LEU A 647 30.02 -15.20 2.42
C LEU A 647 30.44 -16.66 2.15
N ALA A 648 30.25 -17.14 0.93
CA ALA A 648 30.62 -18.50 0.54
C ALA A 648 32.16 -18.67 0.35
N PRO A 649 32.73 -19.86 0.64
CA PRO A 649 34.15 -20.14 0.43
C PRO A 649 34.60 -19.87 -1.02
N ALA A 650 35.72 -19.17 -1.16
CA ALA A 650 36.32 -18.88 -2.47
C ALA A 650 36.63 -20.18 -3.23
N GLY A 651 36.25 -20.24 -4.51
CA GLY A 651 36.45 -21.41 -5.38
C GLY A 651 35.55 -22.61 -5.09
N GLY A 652 34.60 -22.52 -4.15
CA GLY A 652 33.62 -23.58 -3.88
C GLY A 652 32.46 -23.60 -4.87
N GLU A 653 31.82 -24.76 -5.04
CA GLU A 653 30.67 -24.96 -5.95
C GLU A 653 29.51 -24.00 -5.67
N ARG A 654 29.18 -23.77 -4.40
CA ARG A 654 28.11 -22.81 -4.04
C ARG A 654 28.43 -21.39 -4.47
N ARG A 655 29.69 -20.95 -4.35
CA ARG A 655 30.07 -19.61 -4.81
C ARG A 655 29.99 -19.49 -6.33
N ALA A 656 30.51 -20.48 -7.06
CA ALA A 656 30.43 -20.50 -8.51
C ALA A 656 28.96 -20.49 -9.01
N ARG A 657 28.07 -21.22 -8.32
CA ARG A 657 26.63 -21.20 -8.58
C ARG A 657 26.02 -19.81 -8.36
N LEU A 658 26.28 -19.21 -7.20
CA LEU A 658 25.77 -17.87 -6.88
C LEU A 658 26.31 -16.78 -7.83
N ASP A 659 27.57 -16.88 -8.24
CA ASP A 659 28.16 -15.96 -9.22
C ASP A 659 27.48 -16.10 -10.61
N ALA A 660 27.15 -17.33 -11.03
CA ALA A 660 26.40 -17.58 -12.27
C ALA A 660 24.97 -17.04 -12.20
N GLU A 661 24.27 -17.29 -11.10
CA GLU A 661 22.92 -16.80 -10.82
C GLU A 661 22.91 -15.27 -10.76
N ALA A 662 23.87 -14.63 -10.09
CA ALA A 662 24.00 -13.18 -10.04
C ALA A 662 24.16 -12.58 -11.46
N ARG A 663 25.04 -13.15 -12.30
CA ARG A 663 25.22 -12.68 -13.68
C ARG A 663 23.94 -12.80 -14.51
N TYR A 664 23.19 -13.88 -14.31
CA TYR A 664 21.92 -14.13 -14.98
C TYR A 664 20.83 -13.14 -14.54
N PHE A 665 20.64 -12.98 -13.23
CA PHE A 665 19.64 -12.07 -12.68
C PHE A 665 19.98 -10.59 -12.91
N HIS A 666 21.25 -10.23 -13.01
CA HIS A 666 21.65 -8.91 -13.52
C HIS A 666 21.10 -8.67 -14.93
N SER A 667 21.26 -9.62 -15.86
CA SER A 667 20.72 -9.49 -17.21
C SER A 667 19.18 -9.36 -17.19
N ARG A 668 18.51 -10.21 -16.42
CA ARG A 668 17.04 -10.18 -16.33
C ARG A 668 16.49 -8.92 -15.66
N ALA A 669 17.22 -8.33 -14.73
CA ALA A 669 16.88 -7.03 -14.16
C ALA A 669 16.87 -5.89 -15.21
N LEU A 670 17.47 -6.11 -16.39
CA LEU A 670 17.44 -5.18 -17.52
C LEU A 670 16.35 -5.53 -18.56
N ALA A 671 15.50 -6.52 -18.31
CA ALA A 671 14.49 -7.01 -19.25
C ALA A 671 13.45 -5.95 -19.66
N TYR A 672 13.18 -4.97 -18.80
CA TYR A 672 12.28 -3.84 -19.11
C TYR A 672 12.68 -3.09 -20.40
N ARG A 673 13.99 -3.07 -20.74
CA ARG A 673 14.51 -2.45 -21.97
C ARG A 673 13.97 -3.12 -23.23
N ARG A 674 13.61 -4.40 -23.17
CA ARG A 674 12.98 -5.13 -24.29
C ARG A 674 11.59 -4.57 -24.60
N LEU A 675 10.91 -3.96 -23.64
CA LEU A 675 9.59 -3.38 -23.82
C LEU A 675 9.63 -1.92 -24.28
N PHE A 676 10.81 -1.29 -24.34
CA PHE A 676 10.92 0.08 -24.82
C PHE A 676 10.80 0.16 -26.34
N ASP A 677 9.78 0.87 -26.81
CA ASP A 677 9.61 1.19 -28.22
C ASP A 677 10.15 2.60 -28.50
N PRO A 678 11.29 2.74 -29.20
CA PRO A 678 11.86 4.04 -29.50
C PRO A 678 10.99 4.89 -30.45
N ALA A 679 10.03 4.29 -31.17
CA ALA A 679 9.14 5.04 -32.06
C ALA A 679 8.09 5.86 -31.29
N THR A 680 7.63 5.35 -30.15
CA THR A 680 6.65 6.00 -29.29
C THR A 680 7.28 6.64 -28.06
N GLY A 681 8.46 6.16 -27.64
CA GLY A 681 9.15 6.62 -26.44
C GLY A 681 8.59 6.03 -25.14
N PHE A 682 7.79 4.96 -25.22
CA PHE A 682 7.15 4.32 -24.07
C PHE A 682 7.53 2.84 -23.95
N LEU A 683 7.36 2.29 -22.75
CA LEU A 683 7.30 0.85 -22.57
C LEU A 683 5.94 0.35 -23.10
N ARG A 684 5.96 -0.64 -23.98
CA ARG A 684 4.78 -1.19 -24.67
C ARG A 684 4.72 -2.70 -24.57
N SER A 685 3.50 -3.23 -24.50
CA SER A 685 3.23 -4.66 -24.60
C SER A 685 3.74 -5.23 -25.92
N ARG A 686 4.22 -6.48 -25.86
CA ARG A 686 4.69 -7.23 -27.03
C ARG A 686 3.84 -8.45 -27.31
N THR A 687 3.68 -8.80 -28.57
CA THR A 687 3.00 -10.02 -29.00
C THR A 687 3.90 -11.25 -28.78
N PRO A 688 3.33 -12.47 -28.79
CA PRO A 688 4.12 -13.70 -28.75
C PRO A 688 5.17 -13.79 -29.87
N GLU A 689 4.91 -13.19 -31.04
CA GLU A 689 5.81 -13.15 -32.19
C GLU A 689 6.89 -12.05 -32.11
N GLY A 690 6.85 -11.21 -31.07
CA GLY A 690 7.82 -10.12 -30.87
C GLY A 690 7.44 -8.78 -31.49
N GLY A 691 6.22 -8.66 -32.05
CA GLY A 691 5.67 -7.38 -32.49
C GLY A 691 5.19 -6.50 -31.33
N TRP A 692 4.79 -5.26 -31.63
CA TRP A 692 4.14 -4.37 -30.68
C TRP A 692 2.62 -4.53 -30.73
N GLU A 693 1.95 -4.31 -29.60
CA GLU A 693 0.48 -4.21 -29.55
C GLU A 693 -0.01 -2.91 -30.21
N GLU A 694 -0.97 -3.01 -31.13
CA GLU A 694 -1.54 -1.90 -31.90
C GLU A 694 -3.08 -1.96 -31.89
N PRO A 695 -3.80 -0.81 -31.91
CA PRO A 695 -3.28 0.57 -31.87
C PRO A 695 -2.75 0.96 -30.49
N PHE A 696 -1.81 1.92 -30.44
CA PHE A 696 -1.24 2.44 -29.19
C PHE A 696 -1.69 3.86 -28.85
N ASP A 697 -2.19 4.03 -27.63
CA ASP A 697 -2.41 5.32 -26.96
C ASP A 697 -1.84 5.24 -25.53
N PRO A 698 -0.89 6.11 -25.15
CA PRO A 698 -0.24 6.04 -23.84
C PRO A 698 -1.17 6.37 -22.67
N ALA A 699 -2.33 6.98 -22.92
CA ALA A 699 -3.31 7.33 -21.89
C ALA A 699 -4.33 6.23 -21.60
N VAL A 700 -4.38 5.15 -22.40
CA VAL A 700 -5.31 4.03 -22.17
C VAL A 700 -4.83 3.16 -21.01
N TRP A 701 -5.71 2.96 -20.03
CA TRP A 701 -5.45 2.15 -18.83
C TRP A 701 -5.67 0.65 -19.06
N GLY A 702 -4.99 -0.19 -18.27
CA GLY A 702 -5.20 -1.63 -18.29
C GLY A 702 -4.49 -2.35 -19.46
N GLY A 703 -4.91 -3.57 -19.76
CA GLY A 703 -4.30 -4.43 -20.78
C GLY A 703 -2.92 -4.89 -20.33
N GLY A 704 -1.84 -4.34 -20.89
CA GLY A 704 -0.48 -4.63 -20.43
C GLY A 704 -0.13 -4.04 -19.06
N TYR A 705 -0.89 -3.05 -18.60
CA TYR A 705 -0.60 -2.23 -17.43
C TYR A 705 -1.55 -2.58 -16.26
N THR A 706 -1.03 -2.65 -15.04
CA THR A 706 -1.80 -2.89 -13.81
C THR A 706 -2.09 -1.55 -13.14
N GLU A 707 -3.36 -1.20 -13.02
CA GLU A 707 -3.88 0.03 -12.39
C GLU A 707 -3.19 1.32 -12.82
N THR A 708 -2.77 1.35 -14.09
CA THR A 708 -2.16 2.51 -14.72
C THR A 708 -2.18 2.37 -16.24
N ASN A 709 -1.43 3.23 -16.91
CA ASN A 709 -1.25 3.27 -18.36
C ASN A 709 0.26 3.39 -18.70
N ALA A 710 0.58 3.66 -19.98
CA ALA A 710 1.97 3.75 -20.41
C ALA A 710 2.75 4.90 -19.76
N TRP A 711 2.07 5.99 -19.37
CA TRP A 711 2.68 7.09 -18.64
C TRP A 711 3.19 6.67 -17.27
N GLY A 712 2.36 5.96 -16.48
CA GLY A 712 2.74 5.47 -15.15
C GLY A 712 3.86 4.43 -15.21
N MET A 713 3.95 3.65 -16.29
CA MET A 713 5.02 2.65 -16.45
C MET A 713 6.30 3.17 -17.09
N ALA A 714 6.32 4.38 -17.66
CA ALA A 714 7.44 4.88 -18.46
C ALA A 714 8.79 4.88 -17.73
N VAL A 715 8.78 4.94 -16.40
CA VAL A 715 9.97 4.96 -15.54
C VAL A 715 9.95 3.91 -14.42
N SER A 716 9.19 2.81 -14.58
CA SER A 716 8.99 1.77 -13.55
C SER A 716 10.14 0.77 -13.39
N ALA A 717 11.38 1.19 -13.60
CA ALA A 717 12.59 0.41 -13.32
C ALA A 717 13.58 1.22 -12.47
N PRO A 718 13.23 1.59 -11.21
CA PRO A 718 13.99 2.54 -10.41
C PRO A 718 15.39 2.05 -10.03
N HIS A 719 15.63 0.73 -10.02
CA HIS A 719 16.97 0.14 -9.83
C HIS A 719 17.95 0.45 -10.95
N ASP A 720 17.46 0.96 -12.10
CA ASP A 720 18.27 1.29 -13.26
C ASP A 720 17.94 2.65 -13.89
N GLY A 721 17.82 3.70 -13.06
CA GLY A 721 17.51 5.06 -13.49
C GLY A 721 18.44 5.61 -14.57
N ALA A 722 19.75 5.32 -14.52
CA ALA A 722 20.68 5.68 -15.59
C ALA A 722 20.39 4.96 -16.92
N GLY A 723 19.93 3.70 -16.87
CA GLY A 723 19.47 2.95 -18.03
C GLY A 723 18.22 3.55 -18.65
N LEU A 724 17.23 3.92 -17.83
CA LEU A 724 16.04 4.65 -18.27
C LEU A 724 16.42 6.00 -18.92
N ALA A 725 17.32 6.77 -18.30
CA ALA A 725 17.80 8.01 -18.88
C ALA A 725 18.38 7.78 -20.29
N ARG A 726 19.19 6.74 -20.49
CA ARG A 726 19.72 6.41 -21.83
C ARG A 726 18.64 6.05 -22.85
N LEU A 727 17.59 5.32 -22.48
CA LEU A 727 16.47 5.02 -23.38
C LEU A 727 15.78 6.28 -23.89
N HIS A 728 15.66 7.31 -23.04
CA HIS A 728 15.06 8.60 -23.41
C HIS A 728 16.04 9.61 -24.04
N GLY A 729 17.28 9.20 -24.33
CA GLY A 729 18.29 10.09 -24.95
C GLY A 729 19.13 10.90 -23.96
N GLY A 730 19.32 10.37 -22.75
CA GLY A 730 20.13 10.95 -21.66
C GLY A 730 19.29 11.67 -20.59
N PRO A 731 19.94 12.25 -19.55
CA PRO A 731 19.26 12.91 -18.43
C PRO A 731 18.25 13.98 -18.86
N GLN A 732 18.60 14.79 -19.87
CA GLN A 732 17.73 15.83 -20.42
C GLN A 732 16.52 15.25 -21.17
N GLY A 733 16.65 14.06 -21.75
CA GLY A 733 15.53 13.34 -22.36
C GLY A 733 14.55 12.82 -21.33
N LEU A 734 15.06 12.25 -20.24
CA LEU A 734 14.26 11.85 -19.09
C LEU A 734 13.56 13.05 -18.44
N ALA A 735 14.25 14.19 -18.28
CA ALA A 735 13.64 15.42 -17.77
C ALA A 735 12.42 15.85 -18.61
N ARG A 736 12.54 15.83 -19.95
CA ARG A 736 11.43 16.18 -20.85
C ARG A 736 10.25 15.21 -20.76
N LEU A 737 10.52 13.91 -20.60
CA LEU A 737 9.46 12.91 -20.38
C LEU A 737 8.71 13.21 -19.08
N LEU A 738 9.44 13.45 -17.99
CA LEU A 738 8.85 13.75 -16.68
C LEU A 738 8.09 15.08 -16.71
N ASP A 739 8.65 16.13 -17.31
CA ASP A 739 7.94 17.40 -17.49
C ASP A 739 6.63 17.21 -18.30
N ALA A 740 6.64 16.35 -19.33
CA ALA A 740 5.43 15.98 -20.07
C ALA A 740 4.44 15.17 -19.23
N TYR A 741 4.92 14.24 -18.41
CA TYR A 741 4.11 13.46 -17.47
C TYR A 741 3.35 14.37 -16.49
N PHE A 742 4.04 15.31 -15.84
CA PHE A 742 3.43 16.23 -14.88
C PHE A 742 2.58 17.34 -15.51
N SER A 743 2.66 17.56 -16.83
CA SER A 743 1.86 18.58 -17.54
C SER A 743 0.70 18.02 -18.38
N THR A 744 0.73 16.74 -18.75
CA THR A 744 -0.35 16.08 -19.50
C THR A 744 -1.47 15.70 -18.53
N PRO A 745 -2.70 16.24 -18.64
CA PRO A 745 -3.75 15.95 -17.66
C PRO A 745 -4.27 14.51 -17.76
N GLU A 746 -4.39 13.81 -16.63
CA GLU A 746 -5.34 12.69 -16.50
C GLU A 746 -6.77 13.26 -16.56
N THR A 747 -7.64 12.57 -17.29
CA THR A 747 -9.00 13.04 -17.59
C THR A 747 -10.10 12.14 -17.02
N ALA A 748 -9.76 10.89 -16.65
CA ALA A 748 -10.69 9.85 -16.20
C ALA A 748 -11.89 9.68 -17.16
N ARG A 749 -11.65 9.79 -18.48
CA ARG A 749 -12.69 9.65 -19.49
C ARG A 749 -13.00 8.18 -19.78
N GLU A 750 -14.26 7.90 -20.08
CA GLU A 750 -14.76 6.55 -20.34
C GLU A 750 -14.02 5.87 -21.50
N GLU A 751 -13.62 6.61 -22.54
CA GLU A 751 -12.85 6.06 -23.66
C GLU A 751 -11.39 5.66 -23.30
N LEU A 752 -10.86 6.14 -22.17
CA LEU A 752 -9.49 5.86 -21.71
C LEU A 752 -9.42 4.73 -20.67
N ARG A 753 -10.57 4.17 -20.25
CA ARG A 753 -10.60 3.06 -19.28
C ARG A 753 -9.93 1.77 -19.77
N GLY A 754 -9.71 1.67 -21.08
CA GLY A 754 -9.13 0.50 -21.75
C GLY A 754 -9.84 -0.81 -21.38
N THR A 755 -9.13 -1.73 -20.73
CA THR A 755 -9.67 -3.06 -20.42
C THR A 755 -10.56 -3.11 -19.17
N TYR A 756 -10.59 -2.06 -18.36
CA TYR A 756 -11.44 -2.01 -17.17
C TYR A 756 -12.93 -1.91 -17.53
N PRO A 757 -13.86 -2.48 -16.76
CA PRO A 757 -15.29 -2.48 -17.08
C PRO A 757 -15.95 -1.09 -16.99
N SER A 758 -15.34 -0.16 -16.26
CA SER A 758 -15.74 1.23 -16.10
C SER A 758 -14.51 2.08 -15.78
N VAL A 759 -14.66 3.41 -15.75
CA VAL A 759 -13.68 4.27 -15.06
C VAL A 759 -13.57 3.80 -13.61
N ILE A 760 -12.37 3.40 -13.21
CA ILE A 760 -12.05 2.97 -11.85
C ILE A 760 -11.72 4.18 -10.96
N HIS A 761 -11.72 4.01 -9.65
CA HIS A 761 -11.57 5.12 -8.72
C HIS A 761 -10.18 5.77 -8.83
N GLU A 762 -9.14 4.99 -9.10
CA GLU A 762 -7.75 5.42 -9.26
C GLU A 762 -7.58 6.41 -10.41
N MET A 763 -8.32 6.23 -11.51
CA MET A 763 -8.36 7.19 -12.62
C MET A 763 -8.95 8.53 -12.19
N THR A 764 -10.06 8.48 -11.45
CA THR A 764 -10.77 9.66 -10.94
C THR A 764 -9.93 10.41 -9.92
N GLU A 765 -9.27 9.69 -9.02
CA GLU A 765 -8.39 10.26 -8.01
C GLU A 765 -7.15 10.91 -8.63
N ALA A 766 -6.50 10.25 -9.61
CA ALA A 766 -5.38 10.82 -10.34
C ALA A 766 -5.76 12.11 -11.09
N ARG A 767 -6.95 12.14 -11.70
CA ARG A 767 -7.52 13.35 -12.31
C ARG A 767 -7.71 14.46 -11.28
N ASP A 768 -8.31 14.14 -10.13
CA ASP A 768 -8.75 15.12 -9.15
C ASP A 768 -7.60 15.78 -8.39
N ILE A 769 -6.44 15.13 -8.29
CA ILE A 769 -5.25 15.79 -7.73
C ILE A 769 -4.65 16.84 -8.67
N ARG A 770 -4.98 16.86 -9.98
CA ARG A 770 -4.57 17.91 -10.93
C ARG A 770 -3.03 18.09 -11.04
N MET A 771 -2.27 17.00 -11.04
CA MET A 771 -0.79 17.01 -11.19
C MET A 771 -0.32 16.35 -12.50
N GLY A 772 -1.10 16.49 -13.57
CA GLY A 772 -0.84 15.82 -14.84
C GLY A 772 -1.26 14.35 -14.80
N MET A 773 -0.40 13.46 -15.31
CA MET A 773 -0.55 11.99 -15.24
C MET A 773 -0.08 11.44 -13.89
N PHE A 774 0.43 12.30 -13.01
CA PHE A 774 0.81 11.91 -11.66
C PHE A 774 -0.43 11.57 -10.83
N GLY A 775 -0.67 10.28 -10.64
CA GLY A 775 -1.66 9.74 -9.73
C GLY A 775 -1.02 9.26 -8.44
N LEU A 776 -0.58 10.17 -7.56
CA LEU A 776 -0.08 9.80 -6.22
C LEU A 776 -1.10 8.98 -5.41
N SER A 777 -2.36 8.98 -5.82
CA SER A 777 -3.40 8.10 -5.27
C SER A 777 -3.10 6.60 -5.43
N ASN A 778 -2.16 6.21 -6.29
CA ASN A 778 -1.79 4.81 -6.52
C ASN A 778 -0.27 4.58 -6.63
N GLN A 779 0.14 3.37 -6.29
CA GLN A 779 1.48 2.87 -6.05
C GLN A 779 2.43 2.98 -7.23
N PRO A 780 2.03 2.72 -8.50
CA PRO A 780 2.93 2.85 -9.65
C PRO A 780 3.52 4.26 -9.79
N ALA A 781 2.88 5.28 -9.21
CA ALA A 781 3.34 6.66 -9.29
C ALA A 781 4.32 7.05 -8.18
N HIS A 782 4.40 6.32 -7.07
CA HIS A 782 5.05 6.75 -5.82
C HIS A 782 6.52 7.15 -6.00
N HIS A 783 7.25 6.46 -6.88
CA HIS A 783 8.68 6.71 -7.12
C HIS A 783 8.95 7.75 -8.21
N ILE A 784 7.95 8.09 -9.04
CA ILE A 784 8.15 8.89 -10.25
C ILE A 784 8.75 10.27 -9.98
N PRO A 785 8.33 11.05 -8.96
CA PRO A 785 8.97 12.33 -8.64
C PRO A 785 10.47 12.18 -8.38
N TYR A 786 10.89 11.06 -7.81
CA TYR A 786 12.28 10.78 -7.45
C TYR A 786 13.14 10.41 -8.65
N MET A 787 12.54 10.09 -9.81
CA MET A 787 13.27 9.82 -11.05
C MET A 787 13.96 11.06 -11.64
N TYR A 788 13.56 12.27 -11.23
CA TYR A 788 14.31 13.50 -11.55
C TYR A 788 15.74 13.50 -10.98
N ALA A 789 16.06 12.64 -9.99
CA ALA A 789 17.42 12.46 -9.50
C ALA A 789 18.38 11.90 -10.58
N PHE A 790 17.84 11.25 -11.62
CA PHE A 790 18.60 10.79 -12.79
C PHE A 790 18.51 11.74 -13.99
N ALA A 791 17.83 12.88 -13.82
CA ALA A 791 17.54 13.85 -14.87
C ALA A 791 18.29 15.19 -14.68
N GLU A 792 19.27 15.24 -13.76
CA GLU A 792 20.01 16.47 -13.39
C GLU A 792 19.08 17.63 -12.94
N ALA A 793 17.89 17.29 -12.45
CA ALA A 793 16.83 18.26 -12.13
C ALA A 793 16.23 18.05 -10.72
N PRO A 794 17.04 17.97 -9.64
CA PRO A 794 16.53 17.73 -8.29
C PRO A 794 15.56 18.80 -7.79
N HIS A 795 15.64 20.03 -8.31
CA HIS A 795 14.68 21.09 -7.99
C HIS A 795 13.25 20.74 -8.43
N ARG A 796 13.06 20.00 -9.54
CA ARG A 796 11.74 19.53 -9.98
C ARG A 796 11.15 18.51 -9.00
N LEU A 797 11.95 17.53 -8.61
CA LEU A 797 11.62 16.57 -7.53
C LEU A 797 11.15 17.29 -6.27
N GLN A 798 11.97 18.22 -5.77
CA GLN A 798 11.71 18.96 -4.52
C GLN A 798 10.39 19.73 -4.60
N SER A 799 10.10 20.38 -5.74
CA SER A 799 8.86 21.11 -5.95
C SER A 799 7.62 20.21 -5.95
N VAL A 800 7.66 19.08 -6.67
CA VAL A 800 6.56 18.11 -6.75
C VAL A 800 6.27 17.52 -5.37
N VAL A 801 7.30 17.02 -4.68
CA VAL A 801 7.13 16.40 -3.36
C VAL A 801 6.55 17.39 -2.35
N ARG A 802 7.04 18.64 -2.33
CA ARG A 802 6.53 19.67 -1.41
C ARG A 802 5.10 20.09 -1.72
N GLU A 803 4.73 20.15 -2.99
CA GLU A 803 3.33 20.38 -3.38
C GLU A 803 2.43 19.22 -2.91
N SER A 804 2.84 17.98 -3.14
CA SER A 804 2.07 16.79 -2.72
C SER A 804 1.83 16.76 -1.21
N LEU A 805 2.87 16.97 -0.41
CA LEU A 805 2.76 17.01 1.06
C LEU A 805 1.84 18.14 1.54
N ALA A 806 1.83 19.28 0.85
CA ALA A 806 1.05 20.44 1.26
C ALA A 806 -0.46 20.29 1.04
N ARG A 807 -0.91 19.55 0.01
CA ARG A 807 -2.34 19.53 -0.36
C ARG A 807 -3.02 18.17 -0.49
N LEU A 808 -2.28 17.07 -0.59
CA LEU A 808 -2.88 15.76 -0.90
C LEU A 808 -3.28 14.93 0.32
N PHE A 809 -2.68 15.21 1.49
CA PHE A 809 -2.91 14.48 2.75
C PHE A 809 -3.77 15.29 3.74
N THR A 810 -4.86 15.89 3.23
CA THR A 810 -5.72 16.81 3.97
C THR A 810 -7.05 16.15 4.37
N GLY A 811 -7.73 16.72 5.37
CA GLY A 811 -9.07 16.29 5.77
C GLY A 811 -9.15 15.16 6.82
N SER A 812 -8.08 14.89 7.56
CA SER A 812 -8.07 13.85 8.61
C SER A 812 -9.23 13.97 9.62
N GLU A 813 -9.67 15.18 9.93
CA GLU A 813 -10.76 15.44 10.89
C GLU A 813 -12.15 15.06 10.39
N ILE A 814 -12.33 14.89 9.08
CA ILE A 814 -13.61 14.52 8.46
C ILE A 814 -13.54 13.13 7.82
N GLY A 815 -12.66 12.27 8.34
CA GLY A 815 -12.49 10.90 7.89
C GLY A 815 -11.72 10.74 6.57
N GLN A 816 -11.15 11.81 6.00
CA GLN A 816 -10.30 11.72 4.80
C GLN A 816 -8.83 11.53 5.19
N GLY A 817 -7.88 12.19 4.52
CA GLY A 817 -6.47 12.23 4.91
C GLY A 817 -5.49 11.56 3.95
N TYR A 818 -5.99 10.94 2.87
CA TYR A 818 -5.18 10.35 1.79
C TYR A 818 -5.72 10.73 0.40
N PRO A 819 -4.86 10.78 -0.63
CA PRO A 819 -5.28 11.05 -2.00
C PRO A 819 -5.97 9.87 -2.71
N GLY A 820 -5.74 8.65 -2.24
CA GLY A 820 -6.31 7.39 -2.73
C GLY A 820 -6.21 6.34 -1.63
N ASP A 821 -6.09 5.06 -1.99
CA ASP A 821 -5.97 3.96 -1.03
C ASP A 821 -4.72 4.06 -0.15
N GLU A 822 -4.83 3.57 1.09
CA GLU A 822 -3.74 3.63 2.08
C GLU A 822 -2.76 2.46 1.94
N ASP A 823 -3.28 1.31 1.52
CA ASP A 823 -2.59 0.05 1.18
C ASP A 823 -1.54 -0.42 2.18
N ASN A 824 -2.03 -0.85 3.35
CA ASN A 824 -1.25 -1.57 4.35
C ASN A 824 0.00 -0.82 4.81
N GLY A 825 -0.11 0.50 5.00
CA GLY A 825 1.00 1.35 5.41
C GLY A 825 1.80 1.97 4.27
N GLU A 826 1.57 1.59 3.01
CA GLU A 826 2.41 2.04 1.89
C GLU A 826 2.28 3.54 1.64
N MET A 827 1.06 4.06 1.49
CA MET A 827 0.83 5.50 1.32
C MET A 827 1.31 6.30 2.55
N SER A 828 1.14 5.72 3.74
CA SER A 828 1.57 6.31 5.01
C SER A 828 3.10 6.41 5.10
N ALA A 829 3.82 5.35 4.71
CA ALA A 829 5.28 5.34 4.71
C ALA A 829 5.85 6.25 3.61
N TRP A 830 5.20 6.36 2.44
CA TRP A 830 5.56 7.34 1.43
C TRP A 830 5.58 8.77 2.00
N TRP A 831 4.54 9.13 2.77
CA TRP A 831 4.47 10.43 3.43
C TRP A 831 5.58 10.59 4.47
N LEU A 832 5.85 9.59 5.30
CA LEU A 832 6.87 9.65 6.35
C LEU A 832 8.27 9.88 5.77
N PHE A 833 8.61 9.13 4.72
CA PHE A 833 9.86 9.28 3.99
C PHE A 833 9.97 10.66 3.33
N SER A 834 8.95 11.04 2.57
CA SER A 834 8.92 12.33 1.87
C SER A 834 8.99 13.52 2.84
N ALA A 835 8.30 13.46 3.98
CA ALA A 835 8.32 14.50 5.01
C ALA A 835 9.68 14.62 5.72
N MET A 836 10.40 13.50 5.88
CA MET A 836 11.79 13.48 6.34
C MET A 836 12.75 14.06 5.28
N GLY A 837 12.35 14.09 4.01
CA GLY A 837 13.20 14.51 2.89
C GLY A 837 14.11 13.40 2.38
N LEU A 838 13.73 12.13 2.57
CA LEU A 838 14.47 10.94 2.11
C LEU A 838 13.50 9.92 1.52
N TYR A 839 13.85 9.20 0.44
CA TYR A 839 12.96 8.21 -0.18
C TYR A 839 13.70 6.92 -0.60
N PRO A 840 13.20 5.73 -0.26
CA PRO A 840 13.83 4.45 -0.61
C PRO A 840 13.56 4.05 -2.08
N LEU A 841 14.14 4.78 -3.04
CA LEU A 841 13.80 4.66 -4.46
C LEU A 841 13.96 3.24 -5.05
N ALA A 842 15.04 2.56 -4.69
CA ALA A 842 15.32 1.21 -5.15
C ALA A 842 15.62 0.31 -3.94
N PRO A 843 14.62 -0.32 -3.31
CA PRO A 843 14.83 -1.30 -2.26
C PRO A 843 15.85 -2.36 -2.71
N GLY A 844 16.83 -2.69 -1.87
CA GLY A 844 17.98 -3.53 -2.22
C GLY A 844 19.24 -2.76 -2.62
N SER A 845 19.14 -1.45 -2.95
CA SER A 845 20.33 -0.61 -3.20
C SER A 845 21.08 -0.24 -1.92
N GLY A 846 20.39 -0.21 -0.77
CA GLY A 846 20.93 0.30 0.48
C GLY A 846 21.02 1.83 0.55
N GLU A 847 20.35 2.57 -0.34
CA GLU A 847 20.38 4.04 -0.41
C GLU A 847 18.99 4.68 -0.24
N TYR A 848 18.97 5.93 0.21
CA TYR A 848 17.79 6.80 0.21
C TYR A 848 18.05 8.04 -0.65
N VAL A 849 17.13 8.37 -1.56
CA VAL A 849 17.20 9.57 -2.39
C VAL A 849 16.74 10.79 -1.61
N VAL A 850 17.50 11.87 -1.69
CA VAL A 850 17.23 13.13 -1.00
C VAL A 850 16.12 13.90 -1.71
N GLY A 851 15.09 14.24 -0.94
CA GLY A 851 13.97 15.09 -1.36
C GLY A 851 14.03 16.49 -0.77
N SER A 852 12.90 16.97 -0.24
CA SER A 852 12.79 18.27 0.43
C SER A 852 12.05 18.10 1.77
N PRO A 853 12.71 18.33 2.92
CA PRO A 853 12.13 18.09 4.23
C PRO A 853 10.94 19.02 4.53
N LEU A 854 9.94 18.47 5.22
CA LEU A 854 8.72 19.18 5.62
C LEU A 854 8.88 19.94 6.95
N PHE A 855 9.73 19.46 7.85
CA PHE A 855 9.86 20.01 9.21
C PHE A 855 11.20 20.73 9.40
N PRO A 856 11.24 21.82 10.18
CA PRO A 856 12.50 22.44 10.61
C PRO A 856 13.44 21.47 11.33
N ARG A 857 12.90 20.56 12.14
CA ARG A 857 13.65 19.47 12.76
C ARG A 857 12.81 18.21 12.82
N LEU A 858 13.40 17.08 12.42
CA LEU A 858 12.88 15.74 12.63
C LEU A 858 13.97 14.87 13.26
N THR A 859 13.61 14.04 14.21
CA THR A 859 14.52 13.10 14.87
C THR A 859 13.91 11.70 14.84
N VAL A 860 14.72 10.73 14.42
CA VAL A 860 14.38 9.30 14.43
C VAL A 860 15.32 8.57 15.38
N ASP A 861 14.78 7.99 16.44
CA ASP A 861 15.51 7.02 17.26
C ASP A 861 15.42 5.66 16.57
N ILE A 862 16.56 5.13 16.13
CA ILE A 862 16.69 3.86 15.43
C ILE A 862 17.14 2.79 16.44
N PRO A 863 16.23 1.89 16.89
CA PRO A 863 16.56 0.87 17.89
C PRO A 863 17.80 0.06 17.55
N GLY A 864 18.70 -0.05 18.53
CA GLY A 864 19.95 -0.81 18.39
C GLY A 864 21.02 -0.15 17.52
N ALA A 865 20.75 1.02 16.91
CA ALA A 865 21.69 1.69 16.01
C ALA A 865 22.11 3.09 16.50
N GLY A 866 21.17 3.98 16.82
CA GLY A 866 21.46 5.36 17.26
C GLY A 866 20.35 6.33 16.90
N THR A 867 20.65 7.63 16.90
CA THR A 867 19.68 8.68 16.54
C THR A 867 20.05 9.37 15.23
N LEU A 868 19.10 9.41 14.30
CA LEU A 868 19.17 10.21 13.08
C LEU A 868 18.48 11.55 13.31
N GLU A 869 19.25 12.63 13.27
CA GLU A 869 18.74 14.01 13.34
C GLU A 869 18.74 14.65 11.94
N LEU A 870 17.60 15.19 11.52
CA LEU A 870 17.47 15.98 10.29
C LEU A 870 17.06 17.40 10.66
N VAL A 871 17.87 18.37 10.25
CA VAL A 871 17.65 19.80 10.50
C VAL A 871 17.52 20.52 9.17
N ALA A 872 16.38 21.18 8.94
CA ALA A 872 16.15 21.99 7.75
C ALA A 872 16.19 23.48 8.12
N GLU A 873 17.34 24.11 7.93
CA GLU A 873 17.54 25.53 8.19
C GLU A 873 16.76 26.36 7.17
N ASN A 874 16.08 27.40 7.66
CA ASN A 874 15.19 28.26 6.87
C ASN A 874 14.01 27.53 6.22
N GLN A 875 13.60 26.36 6.72
CA GLN A 875 12.44 25.66 6.17
C GLN A 875 11.16 26.52 6.33
N SER A 876 10.42 26.68 5.23
CA SER A 876 9.13 27.35 5.20
C SER A 876 8.26 26.84 4.02
N PRO A 877 7.00 27.28 3.89
CA PRO A 877 6.21 27.04 2.68
C PRO A 877 6.85 27.57 1.39
N GLU A 878 7.62 28.66 1.47
CA GLU A 878 8.34 29.28 0.35
C GLU A 878 9.71 28.62 0.11
N ASN A 879 10.41 28.25 1.18
CA ASN A 879 11.76 27.69 1.11
C ASN A 879 11.71 26.17 0.91
N VAL A 880 11.47 25.76 -0.35
CA VAL A 880 11.30 24.36 -0.76
C VAL A 880 12.55 23.73 -1.37
N TYR A 881 13.54 24.52 -1.77
CA TYR A 881 14.71 24.01 -2.49
C TYR A 881 15.93 23.84 -1.61
N VAL A 882 16.59 22.68 -1.70
CA VAL A 882 17.85 22.42 -1.00
C VAL A 882 18.97 23.21 -1.66
N GLN A 883 19.68 24.02 -0.87
CA GLN A 883 20.82 24.84 -1.30
C GLN A 883 22.16 24.16 -1.00
N SER A 884 22.22 23.40 0.10
CA SER A 884 23.33 22.53 0.46
C SER A 884 22.89 21.50 1.50
N LEU A 885 23.66 20.42 1.64
CA LEU A 885 23.48 19.39 2.65
C LEU A 885 24.81 19.10 3.33
N THR A 886 24.80 18.92 4.65
CA THR A 886 25.93 18.33 5.37
C THR A 886 25.49 17.05 6.09
N LEU A 887 26.40 16.08 6.16
CA LEU A 887 26.28 14.87 6.97
C LEU A 887 27.40 14.87 8.01
N ASP A 888 27.04 14.94 9.29
CA ASP A 888 27.95 15.05 10.43
C ASP A 888 28.94 16.22 10.31
N GLY A 889 28.48 17.33 9.72
CA GLY A 889 29.27 18.55 9.51
C GLY A 889 30.11 18.57 8.23
N GLU A 890 30.20 17.44 7.51
CA GLU A 890 30.90 17.36 6.24
C GLU A 890 29.94 17.63 5.06
N PRO A 891 30.35 18.41 4.04
CA PRO A 891 29.55 18.62 2.84
C PRO A 891 29.12 17.32 2.15
N TRP A 892 27.87 17.25 1.72
CA TRP A 892 27.29 16.12 1.01
C TRP A 892 26.69 16.58 -0.33
N GLU A 893 27.32 16.21 -1.44
CA GLU A 893 26.92 16.63 -2.79
C GLU A 893 26.06 15.58 -3.53
N SER A 894 25.97 14.36 -2.98
CA SER A 894 25.17 13.27 -3.58
C SER A 894 23.68 13.40 -3.24
N LEU A 895 22.82 13.05 -4.19
CA LEU A 895 21.38 12.89 -3.99
C LEU A 895 21.02 11.55 -3.35
N ALA A 896 21.96 10.63 -3.17
CA ALA A 896 21.74 9.35 -2.49
C ALA A 896 22.50 9.30 -1.18
N ILE A 897 21.85 8.89 -0.10
CA ILE A 897 22.44 8.69 1.23
C ILE A 897 22.40 7.19 1.56
N PRO A 898 23.55 6.53 1.75
CA PRO A 898 23.58 5.13 2.15
C PRO A 898 23.00 4.91 3.54
N HIS A 899 22.20 3.85 3.71
CA HIS A 899 21.58 3.46 4.98
C HIS A 899 22.63 3.34 6.10
N ALA A 900 23.78 2.72 5.83
CA ALA A 900 24.87 2.56 6.80
C ALA A 900 25.44 3.90 7.32
N ARG A 901 25.20 5.02 6.62
CA ARG A 901 25.64 6.36 7.05
C ARG A 901 24.67 7.03 8.01
N ILE A 902 23.40 6.60 8.04
CA ILE A 902 22.32 7.16 8.86
C ILE A 902 21.76 6.19 9.91
N ALA A 903 21.97 4.88 9.76
CA ALA A 903 21.62 3.86 10.75
C ALA A 903 22.68 3.81 11.88
N ARG A 904 22.89 4.96 12.52
CA ARG A 904 23.77 5.23 13.66
C ARG A 904 23.45 6.64 14.17
N ASP A 905 24.20 7.13 15.15
CA ASP A 905 24.21 8.57 15.43
C ASP A 905 24.69 9.33 14.19
N ALA A 906 23.77 10.09 13.60
CA ALA A 906 23.98 10.81 12.35
C ALA A 906 23.17 12.11 12.34
N ARG A 907 23.76 13.16 11.77
CA ARG A 907 23.12 14.47 11.66
C ARG A 907 23.16 14.99 10.23
N LEU A 908 21.99 15.15 9.62
CA LEU A 908 21.78 15.77 8.32
C LEU A 908 21.32 17.22 8.51
N VAL A 909 22.02 18.17 7.89
CA VAL A 909 21.63 19.59 7.91
C VAL A 909 21.41 20.08 6.49
N PHE A 910 20.16 20.40 6.18
CA PHE A 910 19.74 21.00 4.92
C PHE A 910 19.71 22.52 5.10
N THR A 911 20.34 23.24 4.19
CA THR A 911 20.07 24.68 4.03
C THR A 911 19.00 24.85 2.97
N MET A 912 17.83 25.39 3.32
CA MET A 912 16.71 25.59 2.41
C MET A 912 16.72 27.00 1.81
N GLY A 913 16.14 27.15 0.62
CA GLY A 913 15.98 28.43 -0.07
C GLY A 913 14.75 28.47 -0.99
N PRO A 914 14.32 29.68 -1.39
CA PRO A 914 13.10 29.88 -2.17
C PRO A 914 13.29 29.67 -3.68
N GLU A 915 14.53 29.64 -4.15
CA GLU A 915 14.88 29.48 -5.56
C GLU A 915 15.66 28.17 -5.80
N PRO A 916 15.51 27.52 -6.97
CA PRO A 916 16.32 26.37 -7.36
C PRO A 916 17.82 26.65 -7.23
N SER A 917 18.58 25.66 -6.75
CA SER A 917 20.03 25.71 -6.63
C SER A 917 20.73 24.74 -7.60
N ALA A 918 22.05 24.80 -7.68
CA ALA A 918 22.86 23.83 -8.43
C ALA A 918 23.20 22.57 -7.62
N TRP A 919 22.83 22.50 -6.34
CA TRP A 919 23.14 21.36 -5.47
C TRP A 919 22.47 20.07 -5.98
N GLY A 920 23.24 18.99 -6.04
CA GLY A 920 22.78 17.68 -6.51
C GLY A 920 22.45 17.59 -8.00
N ALA A 921 22.72 18.62 -8.81
CA ALA A 921 22.40 18.65 -10.24
C ALA A 921 23.53 18.12 -11.14
N SER A 922 24.68 17.71 -10.58
CA SER A 922 25.80 17.15 -11.36
C SER A 922 25.58 15.68 -11.73
N PRO A 923 26.14 15.19 -12.85
CA PRO A 923 26.08 13.78 -13.23
C PRO A 923 26.58 12.81 -12.15
N GLU A 924 27.55 13.22 -11.34
CA GLU A 924 28.14 12.43 -10.25
C GLU A 924 27.28 12.40 -8.98
N ALA A 925 26.28 13.28 -8.86
CA ALA A 925 25.43 13.36 -7.68
C ALA A 925 24.26 12.37 -7.69
N ARG A 926 23.95 11.76 -8.84
CA ARG A 926 22.80 10.85 -8.96
C ARG A 926 22.98 9.58 -8.11
N PRO A 927 21.89 8.89 -7.74
CA PRO A 927 21.95 7.58 -7.12
C PRO A 927 22.62 6.51 -8.00
N ALA A 928 23.01 5.40 -7.38
CA ALA A 928 23.55 4.25 -8.09
C ALA A 928 22.51 3.66 -9.07
N SER A 929 22.98 3.07 -10.18
CA SER A 929 22.14 2.35 -11.12
C SER A 929 22.79 1.04 -11.54
N LEU A 930 21.98 0.02 -11.82
CA LEU A 930 22.49 -1.28 -12.26
C LEU A 930 23.38 -1.16 -13.52
N SER A 931 23.03 -0.26 -14.42
CA SER A 931 23.81 0.09 -15.61
C SER A 931 25.24 0.55 -15.38
N ASP A 932 25.59 0.98 -14.16
CA ASP A 932 26.94 1.48 -13.86
C ASP A 932 27.96 0.35 -13.81
N LEU A 933 27.51 -0.91 -13.81
CA LEU A 933 28.34 -2.11 -13.80
C LEU A 933 28.88 -2.50 -15.19
N ASP A 934 28.40 -1.86 -16.27
CA ASP A 934 28.80 -2.13 -17.65
C ASP A 934 28.70 -3.62 -18.07
N LEU A 935 27.69 -4.31 -17.52
CA LEU A 935 27.38 -5.70 -17.88
C LEU A 935 26.24 -5.73 -18.92
N PRO A 936 26.40 -6.47 -20.04
CA PRO A 936 25.41 -6.45 -21.11
C PRO A 936 24.17 -7.27 -20.74
N LEU A 937 23.06 -6.89 -21.37
CA LEU A 937 21.89 -7.76 -21.54
C LEU A 937 22.34 -9.03 -22.29
N LEU A 938 21.83 -10.17 -21.87
CA LEU A 938 22.11 -11.45 -22.50
C LEU A 938 20.92 -11.88 -23.36
N ASP A 939 21.22 -12.37 -24.56
CA ASP A 939 20.29 -13.00 -25.50
C ASP A 939 20.63 -14.48 -25.70
N ASP A 940 19.60 -15.29 -25.94
CA ASP A 940 19.79 -16.68 -26.30
C ASP A 940 20.27 -16.82 -27.75
N ALA A 941 21.50 -17.31 -27.91
CA ALA A 941 22.12 -17.59 -29.19
C ALA A 941 21.50 -18.80 -29.90
N LEU A 942 20.78 -19.68 -29.18
CA LEU A 942 20.03 -20.79 -29.77
C LEU A 942 18.72 -20.33 -30.45
N ARG A 943 18.27 -19.09 -30.23
CA ARG A 943 17.05 -18.58 -30.84
C ARG A 943 17.11 -18.66 -32.36
N GLY A 944 16.24 -19.51 -32.91
CA GLY A 944 16.16 -19.75 -34.35
C GLY A 944 17.37 -20.50 -34.94
N ALA A 945 18.17 -21.19 -34.11
CA ALA A 945 19.18 -22.14 -34.55
C ALA A 945 18.55 -23.32 -35.29
N ARG A 946 19.33 -23.97 -36.15
CA ARG A 946 18.89 -25.17 -36.89
C ARG A 946 19.36 -26.43 -36.16
N LEU A 947 18.45 -27.36 -35.95
CA LEU A 947 18.82 -28.69 -35.45
C LEU A 947 19.58 -29.48 -36.52
N ALA A 948 20.64 -30.18 -36.09
CA ALA A 948 21.35 -31.09 -36.96
C ALA A 948 20.46 -32.27 -37.40
N PRO A 949 20.64 -32.81 -38.63
CA PRO A 949 19.88 -33.96 -39.10
C PRO A 949 19.99 -35.16 -38.16
N GLY A 950 18.87 -35.85 -37.92
CA GLY A 950 18.84 -37.05 -37.08
C GLY A 950 18.67 -36.80 -35.58
N ALA A 951 18.38 -35.55 -35.17
CA ALA A 951 17.97 -35.23 -33.80
C ALA A 951 16.69 -36.00 -33.40
N ALA A 952 16.53 -36.25 -32.09
CA ALA A 952 15.33 -36.89 -31.55
C ALA A 952 14.06 -36.09 -31.93
N PRO A 953 12.88 -36.72 -32.09
CA PRO A 953 11.65 -36.06 -32.51
C PRO A 953 11.30 -34.80 -31.68
N ASP A 954 11.52 -34.86 -30.37
CA ASP A 954 11.17 -33.78 -29.44
C ASP A 954 12.31 -32.77 -29.22
N ALA A 955 13.47 -32.93 -29.88
CA ALA A 955 14.62 -32.04 -29.71
C ALA A 955 14.34 -30.59 -30.15
N ALA A 956 13.33 -30.38 -30.99
CA ALA A 956 12.89 -29.05 -31.40
C ALA A 956 12.22 -28.26 -30.27
N ALA A 957 11.63 -28.95 -29.29
CA ALA A 957 11.03 -28.31 -28.12
C ALA A 957 12.07 -27.63 -27.22
N LEU A 958 13.33 -28.09 -27.25
CA LEU A 958 14.39 -27.55 -26.38
C LEU A 958 14.75 -26.10 -26.66
N THR A 959 14.28 -25.53 -27.77
CA THR A 959 14.56 -24.15 -28.20
C THR A 959 13.30 -23.48 -28.76
N ASP A 960 12.11 -23.84 -28.25
CA ASP A 960 10.82 -23.33 -28.76
C ASP A 960 10.30 -22.08 -28.04
N ASP A 961 11.00 -21.63 -27.00
CA ASP A 961 10.65 -20.48 -26.15
C ASP A 961 9.30 -20.61 -25.43
N LEU A 962 8.89 -21.86 -25.14
CA LEU A 962 7.69 -22.19 -24.39
C LEU A 962 8.01 -23.05 -23.17
N GLY A 963 9.01 -23.93 -23.25
CA GLY A 963 9.31 -24.94 -22.22
C GLY A 963 8.07 -25.77 -21.86
N ALA A 964 7.23 -26.05 -22.86
CA ALA A 964 5.95 -26.74 -22.70
C ALA A 964 6.05 -28.26 -22.88
N THR A 965 7.11 -28.72 -23.55
CA THR A 965 7.30 -30.12 -23.94
C THR A 965 8.65 -30.61 -23.40
N THR A 966 8.62 -31.68 -22.61
CA THR A 966 9.83 -32.32 -22.10
C THR A 966 10.43 -33.26 -23.14
N ALA A 967 11.68 -33.01 -23.53
CA ALA A 967 12.49 -33.93 -24.32
C ALA A 967 13.40 -34.77 -23.41
N ALA A 968 13.24 -36.09 -23.44
CA ALA A 968 14.05 -37.02 -22.65
C ALA A 968 15.26 -37.53 -23.45
N LEU A 969 16.46 -37.08 -23.09
CA LEU A 969 17.71 -37.57 -23.67
C LEU A 969 18.21 -38.78 -22.87
N ALA A 970 18.38 -39.92 -23.55
CA ALA A 970 19.00 -41.10 -22.97
C ALA A 970 20.52 -40.89 -22.77
N THR A 971 21.12 -41.62 -21.83
CA THR A 971 22.57 -41.58 -21.63
C THR A 971 23.34 -41.87 -22.92
N GLY A 972 24.30 -41.02 -23.25
CA GLY A 972 25.11 -41.07 -24.47
C GLY A 972 24.44 -40.45 -25.70
N SER A 973 23.16 -40.08 -25.64
CA SER A 973 22.51 -39.32 -26.71
C SER A 973 22.89 -37.85 -26.67
N SER A 974 22.85 -37.19 -27.83
CA SER A 974 23.20 -35.78 -27.96
C SER A 974 22.25 -35.02 -28.88
N VAL A 975 22.03 -33.75 -28.58
CA VAL A 975 21.37 -32.79 -29.48
C VAL A 975 22.42 -31.81 -29.98
N THR A 976 22.38 -31.48 -31.28
CA THR A 976 23.33 -30.56 -31.91
C THR A 976 22.58 -29.45 -32.63
N TRP A 977 23.01 -28.21 -32.40
CA TRP A 977 22.46 -27.00 -32.99
C TRP A 977 23.51 -26.29 -33.84
N GLU A 978 23.09 -25.79 -35.00
CA GLU A 978 23.81 -24.80 -35.81
C GLU A 978 23.20 -23.43 -35.56
N LEU A 979 23.98 -22.54 -34.93
CA LEU A 979 23.58 -21.17 -34.67
C LEU A 979 23.43 -20.38 -35.97
N ARG A 980 22.56 -19.36 -35.97
CA ARG A 980 22.45 -18.42 -37.09
C ARG A 980 23.77 -17.68 -37.33
N GLU A 981 24.37 -17.25 -36.23
CA GLU A 981 25.65 -16.54 -36.17
C GLU A 981 26.54 -17.21 -35.12
N ALA A 982 27.85 -17.20 -35.36
CA ALA A 982 28.79 -17.77 -34.40
C ALA A 982 28.84 -16.89 -33.15
N ALA A 983 28.73 -17.50 -31.97
CA ALA A 983 28.63 -16.77 -30.70
C ALA A 983 29.65 -17.29 -29.68
N VAL A 984 29.88 -16.48 -28.64
CA VAL A 984 30.63 -16.86 -27.44
C VAL A 984 29.69 -16.72 -26.25
N PRO A 985 28.87 -17.74 -25.96
CA PRO A 985 27.98 -17.72 -24.80
C PRO A 985 28.77 -17.62 -23.49
N GLU A 986 28.31 -16.78 -22.57
CA GLU A 986 28.89 -16.62 -21.23
C GLU A 986 28.24 -17.58 -20.23
N LEU A 987 26.93 -17.80 -20.38
CA LEU A 987 26.14 -18.68 -19.55
C LEU A 987 25.42 -19.70 -20.43
N ALA A 988 25.02 -20.80 -19.82
CA ALA A 988 24.01 -21.68 -20.36
C ALA A 988 22.94 -21.94 -19.30
N THR A 989 21.71 -22.16 -19.77
CA THR A 989 20.58 -22.53 -18.92
C THR A 989 20.05 -23.88 -19.39
N LEU A 990 19.70 -24.74 -18.43
CA LEU A 990 18.98 -25.99 -18.65
C LEU A 990 17.75 -25.98 -17.75
N THR A 991 16.56 -26.11 -18.32
CA THR A 991 15.32 -26.33 -17.56
C THR A 991 15.09 -27.83 -17.43
N LEU A 992 15.18 -28.34 -16.21
CA LEU A 992 15.02 -29.75 -15.88
C LEU A 992 13.59 -30.03 -15.45
N ALA A 993 12.94 -30.99 -16.10
CA ALA A 993 11.52 -31.26 -15.85
C ALA A 993 11.27 -31.88 -14.47
N GLU A 994 12.22 -32.66 -13.94
CA GLU A 994 12.09 -33.40 -12.69
C GLU A 994 13.24 -33.06 -11.71
N PRO A 995 13.02 -33.14 -10.38
CA PRO A 995 14.07 -33.09 -9.38
C PRO A 995 15.01 -34.30 -9.51
N GLY A 996 16.31 -34.08 -9.32
CA GLY A 996 17.29 -35.16 -9.42
C GLY A 996 18.72 -34.66 -9.63
N ARG A 997 19.66 -35.61 -9.71
CA ARG A 997 21.06 -35.33 -10.03
C ARG A 997 21.36 -35.77 -11.46
N TYR A 998 21.79 -34.82 -12.27
CA TYR A 998 21.93 -34.96 -13.72
C TYR A 998 23.34 -34.58 -14.14
N ALA A 999 23.89 -35.25 -15.16
CA ALA A 999 25.19 -34.91 -15.72
C ALA A 999 25.15 -34.77 -17.24
N TRP A 1000 25.89 -33.81 -17.76
CA TRP A 1000 25.97 -33.51 -19.18
C TRP A 1000 27.36 -33.00 -19.57
N ARG A 1001 27.60 -33.05 -20.88
CA ARG A 1001 28.74 -32.39 -21.53
C ARG A 1001 28.21 -31.45 -22.60
N LEU A 1002 28.62 -30.19 -22.56
CA LEU A 1002 28.40 -29.21 -23.60
C LEU A 1002 29.68 -29.02 -24.41
N GLU A 1003 29.57 -29.13 -25.73
CA GLU A 1003 30.68 -29.04 -26.67
C GLU A 1003 30.39 -27.98 -27.71
N SER A 1004 31.44 -27.32 -28.20
CA SER A 1004 31.35 -26.31 -29.25
C SER A 1004 32.30 -26.64 -30.42
N SER A 1005 31.93 -26.18 -31.61
CA SER A 1005 32.70 -26.39 -32.84
C SER A 1005 32.52 -25.22 -33.82
N THR A 1006 33.59 -24.86 -34.52
CA THR A 1006 33.55 -23.82 -35.57
C THR A 1006 33.09 -24.37 -36.92
N ASP A 1007 33.29 -25.66 -37.17
CA ASP A 1007 33.07 -26.30 -38.47
C ASP A 1007 32.04 -27.45 -38.43
N GLY A 1008 31.62 -27.87 -37.25
CA GLY A 1008 30.69 -28.97 -37.02
C GLY A 1008 31.35 -30.36 -36.97
N THR A 1009 32.66 -30.44 -37.20
CA THR A 1009 33.44 -31.68 -37.23
C THR A 1009 34.42 -31.80 -36.07
N ASP A 1010 35.13 -30.72 -35.73
CA ASP A 1010 36.10 -30.69 -34.64
C ASP A 1010 35.46 -30.09 -33.39
N TRP A 1011 35.29 -30.93 -32.36
CA TRP A 1011 34.55 -30.59 -31.13
C TRP A 1011 35.49 -30.34 -29.96
N SER A 1012 35.22 -29.27 -29.22
CA SER A 1012 35.91 -28.95 -27.96
C SER A 1012 34.90 -28.92 -26.82
N THR A 1013 35.25 -29.48 -25.66
CA THR A 1013 34.40 -29.40 -24.46
C THR A 1013 34.38 -27.97 -23.95
N ALA A 1014 33.20 -27.35 -23.96
CA ALA A 1014 32.94 -26.03 -23.40
C ALA A 1014 32.54 -26.12 -21.92
N ASP A 1015 31.87 -27.22 -21.53
CA ASP A 1015 31.51 -27.50 -20.15
C ASP A 1015 31.26 -29.01 -19.95
N GLU A 1016 31.57 -29.54 -18.77
CA GLU A 1016 31.15 -30.87 -18.34
C GLU A 1016 30.92 -30.84 -16.83
N ARG A 1017 29.70 -31.18 -16.39
CA ARG A 1017 29.36 -31.13 -14.96
C ARG A 1017 28.24 -32.10 -14.59
N ALA A 1018 28.06 -32.25 -13.28
CA ALA A 1018 26.88 -32.84 -12.67
C ALA A 1018 26.20 -31.80 -11.77
N GLU A 1019 24.88 -31.70 -11.85
CA GLU A 1019 24.08 -30.70 -11.15
C GLU A 1019 22.86 -31.35 -10.48
N GLU A 1020 22.43 -30.76 -9.36
CA GLU A 1020 21.25 -31.22 -8.61
C GLU A 1020 20.10 -30.24 -8.81
N SER A 1021 19.01 -30.67 -9.43
CA SER A 1021 17.73 -29.94 -9.46
C SER A 1021 16.87 -30.34 -8.27
N VAL A 1022 16.27 -29.36 -7.60
CA VAL A 1022 15.48 -29.58 -6.37
C VAL A 1022 13.99 -29.46 -6.63
N TRP A 1023 13.59 -28.71 -7.66
CA TRP A 1023 12.19 -28.49 -8.02
C TRP A 1023 11.88 -29.03 -9.42
N GLU A 1024 10.62 -29.45 -9.62
CA GLU A 1024 10.09 -29.77 -10.94
C GLU A 1024 10.13 -28.53 -11.84
N HIS A 1025 10.42 -28.73 -13.11
CA HIS A 1025 10.51 -27.67 -14.12
C HIS A 1025 11.41 -26.49 -13.72
N GLN A 1026 12.56 -26.77 -13.10
CA GLN A 1026 13.48 -25.75 -12.62
C GLN A 1026 14.51 -25.38 -13.70
N LEU A 1027 14.60 -24.10 -14.02
CA LEU A 1027 15.73 -23.55 -14.77
C LEU A 1027 16.97 -23.45 -13.90
N ARG A 1028 18.06 -24.08 -14.34
CA ARG A 1028 19.39 -23.96 -13.73
C ARG A 1028 20.33 -23.22 -14.66
N VAL A 1029 21.06 -22.26 -14.09
CA VAL A 1029 22.04 -21.45 -14.83
C VAL A 1029 23.45 -21.75 -14.39
N PHE A 1030 24.37 -21.72 -15.34
CA PHE A 1030 25.78 -21.96 -15.09
C PHE A 1030 26.69 -21.13 -16.01
N THR A 1031 27.81 -20.70 -15.45
CA THR A 1031 28.92 -20.13 -16.22
C THR A 1031 29.62 -21.24 -17.00
N LEU A 1032 29.83 -21.02 -18.29
CA LEU A 1032 30.63 -21.95 -19.10
C LEU A 1032 32.11 -21.80 -18.75
N ALA A 1033 32.75 -22.90 -18.34
CA ALA A 1033 34.10 -22.88 -17.81
C ALA A 1033 35.14 -22.73 -18.93
N GLY A 1034 35.95 -21.68 -18.88
CA GLY A 1034 37.10 -21.51 -19.77
C GLY A 1034 37.12 -20.17 -20.49
N ARG A 1035 37.59 -19.12 -19.80
CA ARG A 1035 38.12 -17.92 -20.47
C ARG A 1035 39.64 -18.04 -20.61
N PRO A 1036 40.21 -18.61 -21.69
CA PRO A 1036 41.38 -17.99 -22.28
C PRO A 1036 40.95 -16.67 -22.92
N ALA A 1037 41.85 -15.69 -23.00
CA ALA A 1037 41.64 -14.40 -23.68
C ALA A 1037 41.37 -14.50 -25.21
N ALA A 1038 41.04 -15.70 -25.72
CA ALA A 1038 40.91 -16.05 -27.12
C ALA A 1038 39.82 -17.12 -27.36
N ALA A 1039 38.68 -17.04 -26.65
CA ALA A 1039 37.52 -17.89 -26.98
C ALA A 1039 37.04 -17.55 -28.41
N VAL A 1040 37.10 -18.53 -29.32
CA VAL A 1040 36.71 -18.36 -30.71
C VAL A 1040 35.19 -18.50 -30.83
N PRO A 1041 34.47 -17.57 -31.48
CA PRO A 1041 33.04 -17.72 -31.74
C PRO A 1041 32.74 -19.05 -32.43
N ALA A 1042 31.87 -19.86 -31.83
CA ALA A 1042 31.51 -21.18 -32.35
C ALA A 1042 30.12 -21.13 -32.99
N ARG A 1043 29.97 -21.80 -34.13
CA ARG A 1043 28.71 -21.89 -34.89
C ARG A 1043 27.91 -23.13 -34.53
N TRP A 1044 28.56 -24.17 -34.03
CA TRP A 1044 27.95 -25.45 -33.71
C TRP A 1044 28.08 -25.75 -32.22
N TRP A 1045 26.99 -26.20 -31.62
CA TRP A 1045 26.93 -26.55 -30.19
C TRP A 1045 26.25 -27.90 -30.02
N ARG A 1046 26.76 -28.72 -29.10
CA ARG A 1046 26.26 -30.06 -28.82
C ARG A 1046 26.10 -30.27 -27.33
N LEU A 1047 24.91 -30.68 -26.91
CA LEU A 1047 24.64 -31.15 -25.55
C LEU A 1047 24.56 -32.68 -25.57
N THR A 1048 25.45 -33.33 -24.82
CA THR A 1048 25.50 -34.78 -24.67
C THR A 1048 25.10 -35.18 -23.25
N ALA A 1049 24.12 -36.07 -23.14
CA ALA A 1049 23.61 -36.56 -21.87
C ALA A 1049 24.55 -37.62 -21.25
N LEU A 1050 25.08 -37.37 -20.06
CA LEU A 1050 25.94 -38.33 -19.34
C LEU A 1050 25.13 -39.17 -18.33
N THR A 1051 23.95 -38.69 -17.94
CA THR A 1051 22.85 -39.43 -17.30
C THR A 1051 21.59 -39.27 -18.17
N PRO A 1052 20.47 -39.96 -17.88
CA PRO A 1052 19.20 -39.57 -18.49
C PRO A 1052 18.89 -38.09 -18.18
N LEU A 1053 18.49 -37.29 -19.17
CA LEU A 1053 18.20 -35.86 -19.02
C LEU A 1053 16.78 -35.54 -19.52
N PRO A 1054 15.80 -35.33 -18.63
CA PRO A 1054 14.51 -34.77 -18.99
C PRO A 1054 14.59 -33.24 -19.02
N LEU A 1055 14.54 -32.66 -20.22
CA LEU A 1055 14.77 -31.24 -20.44
C LEU A 1055 13.54 -30.58 -21.06
N ASP A 1056 13.15 -29.42 -20.55
CA ASP A 1056 12.09 -28.59 -21.15
C ASP A 1056 12.66 -27.55 -22.11
N GLN A 1057 13.81 -26.95 -21.78
CA GLN A 1057 14.46 -25.92 -22.60
C GLN A 1057 15.98 -25.86 -22.32
N VAL A 1058 16.76 -25.46 -23.32
CA VAL A 1058 18.19 -25.15 -23.27
C VAL A 1058 18.44 -23.79 -23.90
N GLU A 1059 19.19 -22.91 -23.24
CA GLU A 1059 19.62 -21.63 -23.81
C GLU A 1059 21.15 -21.48 -23.71
N LEU A 1060 21.74 -20.78 -24.69
CA LEU A 1060 23.13 -20.36 -24.68
C LEU A 1060 23.18 -18.84 -24.69
N LEU A 1061 23.43 -18.25 -23.52
CA LEU A 1061 23.27 -16.81 -23.32
C LEU A 1061 24.57 -16.06 -23.66
N ALA A 1062 24.50 -15.17 -24.65
CA ALA A 1062 25.61 -14.32 -25.09
C ALA A 1062 25.20 -12.83 -24.99
N PRO A 1063 26.15 -11.88 -24.89
CA PRO A 1063 25.84 -10.45 -24.95
C PRO A 1063 25.02 -10.10 -26.20
N ALA A 1064 23.92 -9.36 -25.97
CA ALA A 1064 22.99 -8.89 -27.00
C ALA A 1064 23.59 -7.82 -27.93
#